data_AF-A0A5B0NAU9-F1
#
_entry.id   AF-A0A5B0NAU9-F1
#
_cell.length_a   1.000
_cell.length_b   1.000
_cell.length_c   1.000
_cell.angle_alpha   90.00
_cell.angle_beta   90.00
_cell.angle_gamma   90.00
#
_symmetry.space_group_name_H-M   'P 1'
#
loop_
_entity.id
_entity.type
_entity.pdbx_description
1 polymer ?
#
loop_
_entity_poly.entity_id
_entity_poly.type
_entity_poly.pdbx_seq_one_letter_code
_entity_poly.pdbx_strand_id
1 'polypeptide(L)'
;MGSRMNSTSSNPLMEFHPTHLFNQSDESAPPGSPVDRNNRLKHGNWFETQLVLSLAIGSLAFLTFCYSRARSTLTFAPRTHLSSFSPHPVHLKSGFFSWILPTLKTSEHTVLQIVGLDAVVLLYFFKLGFFYFLTCTIFAFLFLVPINIHENGTTEGVPPDPPSPKLLRSLGEQVAQPLNFLFSDDKYNWPDLTKNVTLYHCVHLGFTYFFSLLLLRFLKITYLRFIDTKPIFSLAHHSSVPLRTLIIENLPLHLQNDEALFEYFNDLLRFKVESVNVVRDVSGLVPLLSRRTKALINLEEAWAKWLGNPVRGEAALNYHPEEELARIVYHPRDDQTPNSDLTSSSNLNTSLRSPANPHDPTPFPVQPTLPHPSLKQVSTLPRPTFRPYWFSRKKVDLIDHLTAEFQQADDLVRRRRKGNFRCHSIGFVTFKSFMDAQTLCQVNHWPKPGQAIISLAPEPRDIYWSNLTIPRWSLKVRNAIALLSIAALYGFWATPVTFLANWMSYDTLVSLLSPKLIQWIEKSPTIKALIQNSLPTLAIIIFNALLPLLLDWLSTMQGFKAKSLIEYSLMKKYHLFLLITVFFIFVAVSTVSLLRDLRDNPAQFIDKIASSLPGARDFFISYLMLQSLAIIPLQLLQLPGQLSRFFYRLFSGLHTPRRHSELKNMHLEVLSLGTIYPQALLVFTIGITYSVIAPMILVFGTIYFGMAYLVYKYKVLNVYYRAFESQGQAWPIACNRIGWALIIFQVFMLGLLSLRQVFLLSTLVIPLILYTIQQLIRLESVYGRHSQFTSLSQLREAQRKEDEDDGLGEEDRIESTLRPSPSHRTKFSSASRLRKSSVTQSQTNLNVKRYNHKDETLFIPGETEFTDNSEPPMSTVYWGILDTGTNRYAHPAISGRMPLPQLPVIRGLASDKANDAQPGKKRFELPQYRVPSDDPKRSSGQSLRTLGKFSRRRQASEDSGENGGLLDATPEVGESEEDDHAQDAQTSSSAGQQSGFKGKNRK
;
A
#
# COMPACT_ATOMS: atom_id res chain seq x y z
N MET A 1 52.81 -78.30 21.98
CA MET A 1 53.64 -79.52 21.79
C MET A 1 53.42 -79.96 20.35
N GLY A 2 54.47 -80.04 19.51
CA GLY A 2 54.38 -80.26 18.04
C GLY A 2 53.89 -79.04 17.25
N SER A 3 54.58 -78.36 16.31
CA SER A 3 55.80 -78.55 15.47
C SER A 3 55.59 -79.07 14.03
N ARG A 4 55.68 -78.13 13.06
CA ARG A 4 56.17 -78.26 11.66
C ARG A 4 55.30 -79.12 10.70
N MET A 5 55.33 -78.95 9.36
CA MET A 5 56.27 -78.29 8.41
C MET A 5 55.48 -77.41 7.39
N ASN A 6 55.95 -76.22 6.95
CA ASN A 6 56.82 -75.91 5.78
C ASN A 6 56.22 -76.34 4.41
N SER A 7 56.26 -75.59 3.30
CA SER A 7 56.94 -74.33 2.83
C SER A 7 56.22 -73.82 1.55
N THR A 8 56.43 -72.65 0.89
CA THR A 8 57.63 -71.85 0.55
C THR A 8 57.29 -70.40 0.08
N SER A 9 58.31 -69.51 0.11
CA SER A 9 58.55 -68.32 -0.74
C SER A 9 58.10 -66.88 -0.35
N SER A 10 59.10 -65.97 -0.44
CA SER A 10 59.10 -64.50 -0.57
C SER A 10 58.42 -63.58 0.47
N ASN A 11 59.27 -62.92 1.28
CA ASN A 11 59.10 -61.57 1.85
C ASN A 11 59.28 -60.47 0.77
N PRO A 12 59.02 -59.16 1.07
CA PRO A 12 58.15 -58.58 2.09
C PRO A 12 57.11 -57.59 1.50
N LEU A 13 55.99 -57.35 2.19
CA LEU A 13 55.16 -56.17 1.93
C LEU A 13 55.72 -54.97 2.69
N MET A 14 56.04 -53.89 1.96
CA MET A 14 56.34 -52.59 2.56
C MET A 14 55.10 -51.99 3.20
N GLU A 15 55.20 -51.58 4.47
CA GLU A 15 54.30 -50.60 5.06
C GLU A 15 54.47 -49.27 4.33
N PHE A 16 53.49 -48.88 3.52
CA PHE A 16 53.40 -47.54 2.95
C PHE A 16 52.50 -46.66 3.80
N HIS A 17 53.09 -45.62 4.39
CA HIS A 17 52.39 -44.49 4.99
C HIS A 17 51.34 -43.88 4.03
N PRO A 18 50.14 -43.59 4.53
CA PRO A 18 49.36 -42.45 4.10
C PRO A 18 49.50 -41.34 5.16
N THR A 19 50.46 -40.43 4.96
CA THR A 19 50.46 -39.14 5.65
C THR A 19 49.38 -38.24 5.05
N HIS A 20 48.83 -37.33 5.88
CA HIS A 20 47.83 -36.30 5.54
C HIS A 20 46.46 -36.81 5.07
N LEU A 21 45.44 -36.73 5.94
CA LEU A 21 44.16 -36.04 5.66
C LEU A 21 43.13 -36.01 6.82
N PHE A 22 43.56 -35.88 8.09
CA PHE A 22 42.65 -35.52 9.18
C PHE A 22 43.30 -34.54 10.16
N ASN A 23 43.48 -33.29 9.72
CA ASN A 23 43.72 -32.19 10.66
C ASN A 23 42.35 -31.72 11.18
N GLN A 24 42.03 -32.05 12.43
CA GLN A 24 40.69 -31.91 13.00
C GLN A 24 40.43 -30.48 13.51
N SER A 25 40.63 -29.48 12.64
CA SER A 25 40.61 -28.05 12.99
C SER A 25 39.82 -27.14 12.06
N ASP A 26 39.28 -27.63 10.94
CA ASP A 26 38.48 -26.85 9.98
C ASP A 26 37.07 -27.45 9.83
N GLU A 27 36.25 -27.34 10.87
CA GLU A 27 34.80 -27.59 10.77
C GLU A 27 34.16 -26.37 10.07
N SER A 28 34.19 -26.38 8.73
CA SER A 28 33.69 -25.29 7.90
C SER A 28 32.17 -25.14 8.02
N ALA A 29 31.77 -24.24 8.91
CA ALA A 29 30.38 -23.91 9.16
C ALA A 29 29.64 -23.46 7.87
N PRO A 30 28.33 -23.75 7.73
CA PRO A 30 27.61 -23.64 6.47
C PRO A 30 27.63 -22.22 5.90
N PRO A 31 27.62 -22.04 4.56
CA PRO A 31 27.70 -20.72 3.94
C PRO A 31 26.60 -19.78 4.46
N GLY A 32 27.02 -18.73 5.17
CA GLY A 32 26.13 -17.79 5.88
C GLY A 32 26.21 -17.86 7.41
N SER A 33 26.91 -18.84 8.00
CA SER A 33 27.29 -18.82 9.41
C SER A 33 28.25 -17.65 9.70
N PRO A 34 28.27 -17.08 10.92
CA PRO A 34 29.24 -16.06 11.28
C PRO A 34 30.66 -16.62 11.15
N VAL A 35 31.46 -16.05 10.23
CA VAL A 35 32.89 -16.34 10.12
C VAL A 35 33.53 -16.24 11.50
N ASP A 36 34.27 -17.29 11.85
CA ASP A 36 34.86 -17.52 13.15
C ASP A 36 35.59 -16.28 13.69
N ARG A 37 35.46 -16.00 15.00
CA ARG A 37 36.09 -14.82 15.64
C ARG A 37 37.60 -14.77 15.33
N ASN A 38 38.24 -15.93 15.31
CA ASN A 38 39.65 -16.14 15.02
C ASN A 38 40.03 -15.96 13.55
N ASN A 39 39.10 -16.14 12.60
CA ASN A 39 39.35 -15.85 11.18
C ASN A 39 39.07 -14.38 10.82
N ARG A 40 38.14 -13.70 11.52
CA ARG A 40 38.01 -12.23 11.40
C ARG A 40 39.26 -11.50 11.88
N LEU A 41 39.95 -12.03 12.89
CA LEU A 41 41.23 -11.52 13.40
C LEU A 41 42.38 -11.57 12.38
N LYS A 42 42.32 -12.44 11.35
CA LYS A 42 43.34 -12.55 10.29
C LYS A 42 43.20 -11.49 9.18
N HIS A 43 42.13 -10.69 9.19
CA HIS A 43 41.92 -9.59 8.26
C HIS A 43 41.78 -8.28 9.06
N GLY A 44 42.53 -7.25 8.67
CA GLY A 44 42.64 -6.01 9.46
C GLY A 44 41.31 -5.28 9.66
N ASN A 45 41.23 -4.49 10.74
CA ASN A 45 40.14 -3.56 11.10
C ASN A 45 38.78 -3.84 10.43
N TRP A 46 38.07 -4.89 10.89
CA TRP A 46 36.76 -5.29 10.34
C TRP A 46 35.74 -4.13 10.29
N PHE A 47 35.79 -3.24 11.28
CA PHE A 47 34.90 -2.09 11.37
C PHE A 47 35.21 -1.06 10.27
N GLU A 48 36.49 -0.79 10.03
CA GLU A 48 36.95 0.16 9.01
C GLU A 48 36.66 -0.36 7.60
N THR A 49 36.93 -1.63 7.34
CA THR A 49 36.65 -2.26 6.04
C THR A 49 35.15 -2.26 5.73
N GLN A 50 34.29 -2.61 6.70
CA GLN A 50 32.83 -2.54 6.54
C GLN A 50 32.30 -1.09 6.43
N LEU A 51 32.91 -0.13 7.13
CA LEU A 51 32.55 1.29 7.05
C LEU A 51 32.89 1.85 5.66
N VAL A 52 34.10 1.64 5.17
CA VAL A 52 34.56 2.06 3.83
C VAL A 52 33.71 1.40 2.76
N LEU A 53 33.45 0.09 2.85
CA LEU A 53 32.61 -0.63 1.88
C LEU A 53 31.18 -0.09 1.85
N SER A 54 30.53 0.06 3.00
CA SER A 54 29.14 0.53 3.07
C SER A 54 29.00 2.00 2.64
N LEU A 55 29.97 2.86 2.98
CA LEU A 55 30.02 4.25 2.52
C LEU A 55 30.32 4.35 1.02
N ALA A 56 31.19 3.50 0.46
CA ALA A 56 31.48 3.46 -0.97
C ALA A 56 30.25 3.04 -1.78
N ILE A 57 29.57 1.96 -1.39
CA ILE A 57 28.32 1.51 -2.04
C ILE A 57 27.24 2.59 -1.93
N GLY A 58 27.06 3.17 -0.74
CA GLY A 58 26.07 4.21 -0.47
C GLY A 58 26.27 5.49 -1.27
N SER A 59 27.51 6.01 -1.28
CA SER A 59 27.87 7.23 -2.02
C SER A 59 27.81 7.01 -3.53
N LEU A 60 28.32 5.88 -4.04
CA LEU A 60 28.19 5.54 -5.46
C LEU A 60 26.72 5.44 -5.88
N ALA A 61 25.89 4.78 -5.08
CA ALA A 61 24.45 4.67 -5.35
C ALA A 61 23.76 6.04 -5.36
N PHE A 62 24.07 6.90 -4.39
CA PHE A 62 23.53 8.25 -4.27
C PHE A 62 23.95 9.18 -5.42
N LEU A 63 25.22 9.15 -5.81
CA LEU A 63 25.74 9.92 -6.96
C LEU A 63 25.13 9.42 -8.27
N THR A 64 25.04 8.10 -8.45
CA THR A 64 24.40 7.47 -9.63
C THR A 64 22.92 7.86 -9.73
N PHE A 65 22.21 7.90 -8.59
CA PHE A 65 20.84 8.40 -8.52
C PHE A 65 20.75 9.89 -8.91
N CYS A 66 21.60 10.76 -8.36
CA CYS A 66 21.57 12.19 -8.67
C CYS A 66 21.83 12.45 -10.16
N TYR A 67 22.78 11.73 -10.78
CA TYR A 67 23.03 11.77 -12.22
C TYR A 67 21.85 11.23 -13.04
N SER A 68 21.35 10.05 -12.69
CA SER A 68 20.29 9.35 -13.44
C SER A 68 18.94 10.07 -13.35
N ARG A 69 18.67 10.74 -12.23
CA ARG A 69 17.51 11.62 -12.05
C ARG A 69 17.55 12.84 -12.97
N ALA A 70 18.70 13.50 -13.10
CA ALA A 70 18.84 14.66 -13.99
C ALA A 70 18.56 14.29 -15.46
N ARG A 71 18.85 13.04 -15.85
CA ARG A 71 18.62 12.51 -17.21
C ARG A 71 17.25 11.86 -17.42
N SER A 72 16.62 11.28 -16.39
CA SER A 72 15.37 10.51 -16.50
C SER A 72 14.34 10.92 -15.43
N THR A 73 13.66 12.04 -15.66
CA THR A 73 12.57 12.52 -14.78
C THR A 73 11.41 11.53 -14.71
N LEU A 74 11.07 10.87 -15.84
CA LEU A 74 10.02 9.84 -15.90
C LEU A 74 10.28 8.65 -14.95
N THR A 75 11.53 8.33 -14.63
CA THR A 75 11.85 7.21 -13.73
C THR A 75 11.92 7.64 -12.27
N PHE A 76 12.57 8.77 -11.98
CA PHE A 76 12.85 9.16 -10.60
C PHE A 76 11.85 10.17 -10.03
N ALA A 77 10.97 10.74 -10.87
CA ALA A 77 9.85 11.59 -10.48
C ALA A 77 8.58 11.31 -11.33
N PRO A 78 8.14 10.05 -11.49
CA PRO A 78 7.02 9.69 -12.38
C PRO A 78 5.71 10.43 -12.06
N ARG A 79 5.47 10.80 -10.80
CA ARG A 79 4.27 11.56 -10.40
C ARG A 79 4.13 12.91 -11.09
N THR A 80 5.22 13.52 -11.55
CA THR A 80 5.18 14.81 -12.26
C THR A 80 4.63 14.69 -13.68
N HIS A 81 4.52 13.46 -14.22
CA HIS A 81 3.99 13.16 -15.56
C HIS A 81 2.53 12.70 -15.55
N LEU A 82 1.84 12.81 -14.40
CA LEU A 82 0.41 12.58 -14.28
C LEU A 82 -0.38 13.83 -14.69
N SER A 83 -1.43 13.65 -15.48
CA SER A 83 -2.30 14.73 -15.98
C SER A 83 -2.91 15.61 -14.87
N SER A 84 -3.20 15.04 -13.70
CA SER A 84 -3.78 15.73 -12.54
C SER A 84 -2.75 16.28 -11.53
N PHE A 85 -1.48 16.40 -11.92
CA PHE A 85 -0.41 16.85 -11.03
C PHE A 85 -0.27 18.38 -10.99
N SER A 86 -0.29 18.96 -9.79
CA SER A 86 0.07 20.38 -9.58
C SER A 86 1.52 20.48 -9.09
N PRO A 87 2.40 21.23 -9.77
CA PRO A 87 3.81 21.34 -9.40
C PRO A 87 3.99 22.08 -8.07
N HIS A 88 4.36 21.34 -7.03
CA HIS A 88 4.86 21.90 -5.78
C HIS A 88 6.32 22.41 -5.96
N PRO A 89 6.81 23.43 -5.23
CA PRO A 89 8.18 23.97 -5.36
C PRO A 89 9.34 22.96 -5.23
N VAL A 90 9.07 21.75 -4.71
CA VAL A 90 10.01 20.61 -4.71
C VAL A 90 10.40 20.14 -6.12
N HIS A 91 9.54 20.35 -7.11
CA HIS A 91 9.71 19.85 -8.48
C HIS A 91 10.29 20.90 -9.45
N LEU A 92 10.39 22.17 -9.02
CA LEU A 92 10.86 23.30 -9.86
C LEU A 92 12.39 23.42 -9.97
N LYS A 93 13.17 22.68 -9.16
CA LYS A 93 14.64 22.76 -9.15
C LYS A 93 15.27 21.47 -9.68
N SER A 94 16.08 21.61 -10.73
CA SER A 94 16.71 20.51 -11.48
C SER A 94 18.18 20.25 -11.12
N GLY A 95 18.81 21.09 -10.28
CA GLY A 95 20.21 20.96 -9.90
C GLY A 95 20.52 19.69 -9.09
N PHE A 96 21.73 19.16 -9.23
CA PHE A 96 22.18 17.84 -8.77
C PHE A 96 21.77 17.47 -7.32
N PHE A 97 22.03 18.35 -6.35
CA PHE A 97 21.60 18.19 -4.95
C PHE A 97 20.41 19.08 -4.55
N SER A 98 19.84 19.85 -5.49
CA SER A 98 18.87 20.92 -5.21
C SER A 98 17.53 20.44 -4.63
N TRP A 99 17.29 19.12 -4.66
CA TRP A 99 16.06 18.48 -4.21
C TRP A 99 16.01 18.20 -2.70
N ILE A 100 17.17 18.12 -2.04
CA ILE A 100 17.28 17.70 -0.64
C ILE A 100 16.60 18.74 0.26
N LEU A 101 16.99 20.00 0.12
CA LEU A 101 16.49 21.10 0.95
C LEU A 101 14.97 21.33 0.77
N PRO A 102 14.38 21.37 -0.45
CA PRO A 102 12.93 21.37 -0.62
C PRO A 102 12.22 20.17 -0.01
N THR A 103 12.76 18.95 -0.17
CA THR A 103 12.18 17.74 0.41
C THR A 103 12.13 17.82 1.94
N LEU A 104 13.20 18.28 2.58
CA LEU A 104 13.22 18.47 4.03
C LEU A 104 12.29 19.61 4.47
N LYS A 105 12.32 20.77 3.80
CA LYS A 105 11.50 21.96 4.12
C LYS A 105 10.00 21.76 3.92
N THR A 106 9.58 20.80 3.09
CA THR A 106 8.16 20.48 2.88
C THR A 106 7.51 20.03 4.20
N SER A 107 6.42 20.69 4.61
CA SER A 107 5.77 20.40 5.89
C SER A 107 5.00 19.06 5.87
N GLU A 108 4.88 18.40 7.02
CA GLU A 108 4.09 17.17 7.15
C GLU A 108 2.59 17.41 6.86
N HIS A 109 2.07 18.61 7.12
CA HIS A 109 0.71 19.01 6.72
C HIS A 109 0.55 19.12 5.20
N THR A 110 1.57 19.58 4.50
CA THR A 110 1.61 19.63 3.03
C THR A 110 1.64 18.21 2.45
N VAL A 111 2.39 17.29 3.07
CA VAL A 111 2.38 15.86 2.68
C VAL A 111 1.01 15.22 2.94
N LEU A 112 0.34 15.57 4.05
CA LEU A 112 -1.01 15.07 4.39
C LEU A 112 -2.02 15.39 3.30
N GLN A 113 -1.99 16.63 2.80
CA GLN A 113 -2.87 17.08 1.74
C GLN A 113 -2.47 16.48 0.37
N ILE A 114 -1.20 16.58 -0.04
CA ILE A 114 -0.76 16.16 -1.37
C ILE A 114 -0.80 14.63 -1.57
N VAL A 115 -0.50 13.84 -0.53
CA VAL A 115 -0.30 12.39 -0.65
C VAL A 115 -1.26 11.55 0.16
N GLY A 116 -1.56 11.89 1.42
CA GLY A 116 -2.47 11.12 2.28
C GLY A 116 -2.02 10.96 3.74
N LEU A 117 -2.90 10.35 4.54
CA LEU A 117 -2.65 10.13 5.97
C LEU A 117 -1.62 9.01 6.19
N ASP A 118 -1.77 7.89 5.49
CA ASP A 118 -0.83 6.75 5.56
C ASP A 118 0.64 7.15 5.37
N ALA A 119 0.90 8.03 4.39
CA ALA A 119 2.24 8.51 4.09
C ALA A 119 2.82 9.41 5.20
N VAL A 120 2.02 10.28 5.78
CA VAL A 120 2.45 11.13 6.91
C VAL A 120 2.71 10.30 8.16
N VAL A 121 1.87 9.30 8.40
CA VAL A 121 1.99 8.38 9.52
C VAL A 121 3.28 7.53 9.41
N LEU A 122 3.64 7.09 8.20
CA LEU A 122 4.95 6.48 7.94
C LEU A 122 6.13 7.43 8.23
N LEU A 123 6.00 8.72 7.87
CA LEU A 123 7.02 9.73 8.21
C LEU A 123 7.10 10.01 9.72
N TYR A 124 5.98 9.95 10.46
CA TYR A 124 5.98 10.03 11.93
C TYR A 124 6.73 8.87 12.57
N PHE A 125 6.62 7.66 12.03
CA PHE A 125 7.41 6.52 12.48
C PHE A 125 8.93 6.73 12.28
N PHE A 126 9.38 7.15 11.10
CA PHE A 126 10.81 7.41 10.88
C PHE A 126 11.33 8.57 11.75
N LYS A 127 10.51 9.61 11.94
CA LYS A 127 10.81 10.76 12.81
C LYS A 127 10.90 10.38 14.29
N LEU A 128 10.01 9.49 14.76
CA LEU A 128 10.10 8.89 16.10
C LEU A 128 11.43 8.17 16.28
N GLY A 129 11.78 7.27 15.34
CA GLY A 129 13.03 6.53 15.38
C GLY A 129 14.24 7.46 15.43
N PHE A 130 14.30 8.47 14.55
CA PHE A 130 15.41 9.42 14.50
C PHE A 130 15.60 10.17 15.82
N PHE A 131 14.55 10.80 16.37
CA PHE A 131 14.69 11.56 17.62
C PHE A 131 14.94 10.67 18.83
N TYR A 132 14.37 9.46 18.88
CA TYR A 132 14.65 8.50 19.93
C TYR A 132 16.12 8.06 19.92
N PHE A 133 16.60 7.53 18.79
CA PHE A 133 17.98 7.06 18.67
C PHE A 133 19.01 8.20 18.82
N LEU A 134 18.72 9.40 18.31
CA LEU A 134 19.58 10.58 18.52
C LEU A 134 19.70 10.92 20.01
N THR A 135 18.58 10.94 20.73
CA THR A 135 18.59 11.21 22.18
C THR A 135 19.39 10.13 22.91
N CYS A 136 19.13 8.84 22.63
CA CYS A 136 19.88 7.74 23.23
C CYS A 136 21.38 7.82 22.90
N THR A 137 21.75 8.18 21.67
CA THR A 137 23.17 8.37 21.27
C THR A 137 23.84 9.44 22.11
N ILE A 138 23.21 10.62 22.27
CA ILE A 138 23.77 11.73 23.05
C ILE A 138 24.02 11.29 24.51
N PHE A 139 23.03 10.67 25.16
CA PHE A 139 23.19 10.20 26.55
C PHE A 139 24.18 9.03 26.68
N ALA A 140 24.21 8.11 25.71
CA ALA A 140 25.16 7.00 25.73
C ALA A 140 26.61 7.48 25.55
N PHE A 141 26.88 8.42 24.64
CA PHE A 141 28.21 8.97 24.43
C PHE A 141 28.66 9.91 25.55
N LEU A 142 27.74 10.60 26.22
CA LEU A 142 28.06 11.51 27.32
C LEU A 142 28.40 10.79 28.63
N PHE A 143 27.80 9.62 28.89
CA PHE A 143 27.95 8.91 30.17
C PHE A 143 28.42 7.46 30.01
N LEU A 144 27.71 6.64 29.22
CA LEU A 144 27.91 5.20 29.20
C LEU A 144 29.18 4.77 28.44
N VAL A 145 29.57 5.49 27.38
CA VAL A 145 30.84 5.27 26.65
C VAL A 145 32.06 5.62 27.52
N PRO A 146 32.15 6.79 28.18
CA PRO A 146 33.24 7.07 29.12
C PRO A 146 33.39 6.05 30.25
N ILE A 147 32.27 5.58 30.83
CA ILE A 147 32.28 4.57 31.90
C ILE A 147 32.80 3.23 31.37
N ASN A 148 32.33 2.79 30.20
CA ASN A 148 32.87 1.59 29.54
C ASN A 148 34.38 1.70 29.25
N ILE A 149 34.86 2.89 28.87
CA ILE A 149 36.30 3.13 28.62
C ILE A 149 37.10 3.03 29.92
N HIS A 150 36.59 3.60 31.02
CA HIS A 150 37.24 3.54 32.33
C HIS A 150 37.33 2.10 32.86
N GLU A 151 36.24 1.33 32.84
CA GLU A 151 36.20 -0.02 33.43
C GLU A 151 36.73 -1.13 32.49
N ASN A 152 36.55 -1.02 31.16
CA ASN A 152 36.90 -2.09 30.20
C ASN A 152 37.98 -1.68 29.18
N GLY A 153 38.50 -0.46 29.23
CA GLY A 153 39.47 0.05 28.25
C GLY A 153 38.89 0.33 26.85
N THR A 154 37.56 0.29 26.69
CA THR A 154 36.88 0.42 25.38
C THR A 154 35.59 1.20 25.39
N THR A 155 35.22 1.72 24.23
CA THR A 155 33.89 2.30 23.93
C THR A 155 32.71 1.34 24.10
N GLU A 156 32.98 0.05 24.35
CA GLU A 156 32.00 -1.03 24.48
C GLU A 156 32.17 -1.78 25.81
N GLY A 157 31.08 -2.34 26.34
CA GLY A 157 31.04 -2.99 27.64
C GLY A 157 31.65 -4.41 27.71
N VAL A 158 32.54 -4.73 26.78
CA VAL A 158 33.34 -5.98 26.76
C VAL A 158 34.69 -5.66 26.10
N PRO A 159 35.83 -6.09 26.69
CA PRO A 159 37.16 -5.84 26.16
C PRO A 159 37.35 -6.23 24.68
N PRO A 160 38.28 -5.58 23.96
CA PRO A 160 38.49 -5.79 22.54
C PRO A 160 39.59 -6.82 22.24
N ASP A 161 39.20 -7.99 21.73
CA ASP A 161 40.10 -8.90 21.03
C ASP A 161 39.93 -8.65 19.51
N PRO A 162 40.75 -7.82 18.81
CA PRO A 162 42.03 -7.22 19.19
C PRO A 162 41.89 -5.74 19.64
N PRO A 163 42.93 -5.13 20.25
CA PRO A 163 42.85 -3.78 20.82
C PRO A 163 42.35 -2.70 19.84
N SER A 164 41.57 -1.77 20.38
CA SER A 164 40.96 -0.65 19.66
C SER A 164 42.00 0.29 19.02
N PRO A 165 41.62 1.04 17.94
CA PRO A 165 42.53 1.96 17.27
C PRO A 165 43.15 2.98 18.24
N LYS A 166 44.47 3.22 18.10
CA LYS A 166 45.25 4.12 18.99
C LYS A 166 44.59 5.48 19.22
N LEU A 167 43.93 6.04 18.19
CA LEU A 167 43.26 7.34 18.23
C LEU A 167 42.01 7.32 19.14
N LEU A 168 41.19 6.26 19.06
CA LEU A 168 40.04 6.10 19.97
C LEU A 168 40.50 5.84 21.41
N ARG A 169 41.60 5.10 21.59
CA ARG A 169 42.21 4.88 22.89
C ARG A 169 42.74 6.19 23.52
N SER A 170 43.48 7.00 22.76
CA SER A 170 44.01 8.28 23.27
C SER A 170 42.91 9.30 23.57
N LEU A 171 41.83 9.34 22.77
CA LEU A 171 40.64 10.15 23.08
C LEU A 171 39.93 9.63 24.35
N GLY A 172 39.82 8.32 24.52
CA GLY A 172 39.25 7.71 25.71
C GLY A 172 40.03 8.01 26.98
N GLU A 173 41.36 7.87 26.93
CA GLU A 173 42.27 8.18 28.05
C GLU A 173 42.20 9.67 28.45
N GLN A 174 42.04 10.60 27.49
CA GLN A 174 41.82 12.03 27.78
C GLN A 174 40.44 12.32 28.41
N VAL A 175 39.39 11.61 28.01
CA VAL A 175 38.03 11.80 28.56
C VAL A 175 37.88 11.15 29.94
N ALA A 176 38.63 10.08 30.25
CA ALA A 176 38.58 9.40 31.54
C ALA A 176 39.23 10.21 32.67
N GLN A 177 40.33 10.92 32.41
CA GLN A 177 41.08 11.69 33.42
C GLN A 177 40.22 12.57 34.38
N PRO A 178 39.29 13.43 33.90
CA PRO A 178 38.44 14.21 34.80
C PRO A 178 37.36 13.39 35.53
N LEU A 179 37.04 12.18 35.05
CA LEU A 179 36.01 11.31 35.64
C LEU A 179 36.58 10.41 36.75
N ASN A 180 37.88 10.13 36.78
CA ASN A 180 38.54 9.39 37.87
C ASN A 180 38.25 10.00 39.26
N PHE A 181 38.06 11.32 39.35
CA PHE A 181 37.69 12.02 40.58
C PHE A 181 36.25 11.72 41.07
N LEU A 182 35.32 11.42 40.15
CA LEU A 182 33.93 11.07 40.46
C LEU A 182 33.75 9.58 40.82
N PHE A 183 34.69 8.72 40.42
CA PHE A 183 34.54 7.26 40.45
C PHE A 183 35.69 6.52 41.16
N SER A 184 36.40 7.16 42.10
CA SER A 184 37.45 6.51 42.89
C SER A 184 36.86 5.45 43.85
N ASP A 185 37.33 4.20 43.75
CA ASP A 185 36.74 3.00 44.40
C ASP A 185 36.90 2.92 45.94
N ASP A 186 37.80 3.70 46.56
CA ASP A 186 38.35 3.42 47.91
C ASP A 186 37.41 3.64 49.12
N LYS A 187 36.08 3.82 48.97
CA LYS A 187 35.23 4.29 50.09
C LYS A 187 33.89 3.61 50.38
N TYR A 188 33.37 2.69 49.56
CA TYR A 188 32.01 2.15 49.79
C TYR A 188 31.89 0.62 49.69
N ASN A 189 32.39 -0.07 50.71
CA ASN A 189 32.02 -1.47 50.98
C ASN A 189 30.57 -1.54 51.50
N TRP A 190 29.64 -1.84 50.60
CA TRP A 190 28.24 -2.16 50.94
C TRP A 190 28.13 -3.59 51.54
N PRO A 191 27.08 -3.89 52.35
CA PRO A 191 26.97 -5.18 53.05
C PRO A 191 26.84 -6.39 52.12
N ASP A 192 27.12 -7.60 52.62
CA ASP A 192 27.29 -8.88 51.88
C ASP A 192 26.37 -9.18 50.68
N LEU A 193 25.16 -8.61 50.64
CA LEU A 193 24.21 -8.72 49.52
C LEU A 193 24.72 -8.11 48.19
N THR A 194 25.76 -7.27 48.24
CA THR A 194 26.30 -6.52 47.07
C THR A 194 27.66 -7.00 46.57
N LYS A 195 28.17 -8.16 47.06
CA LYS A 195 29.55 -8.64 46.79
C LYS A 195 30.00 -8.71 45.31
N ASN A 196 29.07 -8.73 44.35
CA ASN A 196 29.34 -8.77 42.91
C ASN A 196 28.84 -7.52 42.14
N VAL A 197 28.42 -6.46 42.83
CA VAL A 197 27.80 -5.27 42.20
C VAL A 197 28.87 -4.21 41.91
N THR A 198 29.33 -4.13 40.65
CA THR A 198 30.19 -3.03 40.19
C THR A 198 29.39 -1.86 39.61
N LEU A 199 30.03 -0.69 39.49
CA LEU A 199 29.44 0.53 38.91
C LEU A 199 28.88 0.27 37.51
N TYR A 200 29.63 -0.43 36.65
CA TYR A 200 29.20 -0.94 35.34
C TYR A 200 27.75 -1.46 35.35
N HIS A 201 27.46 -2.38 36.27
CA HIS A 201 26.17 -3.08 36.29
C HIS A 201 25.04 -2.12 36.68
N CYS A 202 25.29 -1.26 37.67
CA CYS A 202 24.35 -0.22 38.09
C CYS A 202 24.05 0.77 36.95
N VAL A 203 25.07 1.17 36.20
CA VAL A 203 24.95 2.04 35.02
C VAL A 203 24.14 1.35 33.93
N HIS A 204 24.40 0.06 33.64
CA HIS A 204 23.61 -0.72 32.69
C HIS A 204 22.13 -0.83 33.09
N LEU A 205 21.81 -1.04 34.37
CA LEU A 205 20.43 -1.01 34.86
C LEU A 205 19.81 0.39 34.70
N GLY A 206 20.53 1.44 35.13
CA GLY A 206 20.06 2.83 35.04
C GLY A 206 19.74 3.24 33.60
N PHE A 207 20.59 2.87 32.64
CA PHE A 207 20.35 3.10 31.21
C PHE A 207 19.21 2.25 30.65
N THR A 208 19.04 1.00 31.12
CA THR A 208 17.86 0.18 30.78
C THR A 208 16.56 0.88 31.20
N TYR A 209 16.50 1.40 32.42
CA TYR A 209 15.38 2.19 32.90
C TYR A 209 15.17 3.48 32.08
N PHE A 210 16.24 4.26 31.88
CA PHE A 210 16.20 5.53 31.16
C PHE A 210 15.70 5.36 29.72
N PHE A 211 16.31 4.49 28.92
CA PHE A 211 15.89 4.24 27.53
C PHE A 211 14.47 3.70 27.45
N SER A 212 14.06 2.84 28.40
CA SER A 212 12.69 2.31 28.45
C SER A 212 11.63 3.39 28.69
N LEU A 213 11.84 4.23 29.70
CA LEU A 213 10.93 5.32 30.04
C LEU A 213 10.92 6.42 28.96
N LEU A 214 12.08 6.69 28.36
CA LEU A 214 12.24 7.59 27.23
C LEU A 214 11.42 7.10 26.03
N LEU A 215 11.53 5.82 25.66
CA LEU A 215 10.76 5.25 24.55
C LEU A 215 9.26 5.31 24.81
N LEU A 216 8.78 4.92 26.00
CA LEU A 216 7.36 5.00 26.34
C LEU A 216 6.82 6.44 26.24
N ARG A 217 7.60 7.44 26.66
CA ARG A 217 7.26 8.86 26.50
C ARG A 217 7.18 9.28 25.04
N PHE A 218 8.18 8.91 24.23
CA PHE A 218 8.23 9.21 22.80
C PHE A 218 7.11 8.53 22.01
N LEU A 219 6.80 7.27 22.33
CA LEU A 219 5.69 6.49 21.76
C LEU A 219 4.35 7.17 22.06
N LYS A 220 4.09 7.54 23.33
CA LYS A 220 2.89 8.27 23.74
C LYS A 220 2.74 9.61 23.01
N ILE A 221 3.81 10.41 22.93
CA ILE A 221 3.79 11.70 22.22
C ILE A 221 3.43 11.52 20.74
N THR A 222 4.01 10.50 20.08
CA THR A 222 3.80 10.28 18.65
C THR A 222 2.42 9.68 18.37
N TYR A 223 1.91 8.83 19.26
CA TYR A 223 0.54 8.32 19.19
C TYR A 223 -0.47 9.46 19.36
N LEU A 224 -0.27 10.38 20.32
CA LEU A 224 -1.12 11.57 20.46
C LEU A 224 -1.13 12.43 19.18
N ARG A 225 0.04 12.68 18.57
CA ARG A 225 0.11 13.40 17.26
C ARG A 225 -0.68 12.70 16.16
N PHE A 226 -0.69 11.36 16.13
CA PHE A 226 -1.53 10.61 15.19
C PHE A 226 -3.03 10.80 15.47
N ILE A 227 -3.46 10.72 16.74
CA ILE A 227 -4.86 10.98 17.13
C ILE A 227 -5.29 12.41 16.81
N ASP A 228 -4.40 13.39 16.94
CA ASP A 228 -4.72 14.78 16.58
C ASP A 228 -4.84 14.95 15.04
N THR A 229 -4.04 14.20 14.27
CA THR A 229 -3.94 14.34 12.81
C THR A 229 -5.01 13.56 12.05
N LYS A 230 -5.48 12.41 12.57
CA LYS A 230 -6.50 11.58 11.89
C LYS A 230 -7.85 12.30 11.75
N PRO A 231 -8.50 12.85 12.81
CA PRO A 231 -9.79 13.53 12.70
C PRO A 231 -9.72 14.74 11.79
N ILE A 232 -8.62 15.50 11.84
CA ILE A 232 -8.31 16.58 10.89
C ILE A 232 -8.47 16.12 9.44
N PHE A 233 -7.88 14.97 9.10
CA PHE A 233 -7.94 14.41 7.75
C PHE A 233 -9.33 13.85 7.41
N SER A 234 -10.01 13.20 8.36
CA SER A 234 -11.37 12.69 8.16
C SER A 234 -12.40 13.81 7.98
N LEU A 235 -12.31 14.89 8.76
CA LEU A 235 -13.21 16.06 8.67
C LEU A 235 -13.02 16.82 7.35
N ALA A 236 -11.79 16.97 6.89
CA ALA A 236 -11.48 17.59 5.59
C ALA A 236 -12.06 16.83 4.38
N HIS A 237 -12.52 15.59 4.59
CA HIS A 237 -13.07 14.71 3.55
C HIS A 237 -14.42 14.10 3.96
N HIS A 238 -15.16 14.69 4.91
CA HIS A 238 -16.41 14.14 5.44
C HIS A 238 -17.47 13.88 4.34
N SER A 239 -17.46 14.67 3.26
CA SER A 239 -18.34 14.55 2.09
C SER A 239 -18.02 13.32 1.22
N SER A 240 -16.82 12.75 1.36
CA SER A 240 -16.38 11.62 0.56
C SER A 240 -17.26 10.39 0.82
N VAL A 241 -17.54 9.64 -0.25
CA VAL A 241 -18.36 8.42 -0.17
C VAL A 241 -17.79 7.42 0.86
N PRO A 242 -16.47 7.11 0.90
CA PRO A 242 -15.95 6.06 1.78
C PRO A 242 -16.16 6.29 3.27
N LEU A 243 -16.07 7.54 3.75
CA LEU A 243 -16.28 7.85 5.16
C LEU A 243 -17.74 7.70 5.59
N ARG A 244 -18.67 7.85 4.63
CA ARG A 244 -20.13 7.77 4.84
C ARG A 244 -20.73 6.40 4.51
N THR A 245 -19.93 5.43 4.09
CA THR A 245 -20.39 4.08 3.73
C THR A 245 -20.03 3.05 4.79
N LEU A 246 -21.00 2.17 5.09
CA LEU A 246 -20.82 1.00 5.94
C LEU A 246 -20.92 -0.28 5.11
N ILE A 247 -20.10 -1.27 5.45
CA ILE A 247 -20.24 -2.65 4.96
C ILE A 247 -21.00 -3.47 5.99
N ILE A 248 -22.02 -4.19 5.53
CA ILE A 248 -22.90 -5.02 6.34
C ILE A 248 -22.69 -6.47 5.94
N GLU A 249 -22.34 -7.32 6.90
CA GLU A 249 -22.03 -8.73 6.67
C GLU A 249 -23.08 -9.67 7.25
N ASN A 250 -23.32 -10.80 6.59
CA ASN A 250 -24.32 -11.79 7.00
C ASN A 250 -25.75 -11.21 7.12
N LEU A 251 -26.19 -10.49 6.07
CA LEU A 251 -27.58 -10.08 5.90
C LEU A 251 -28.53 -11.29 5.90
N PRO A 252 -29.69 -11.23 6.58
CA PRO A 252 -30.72 -12.26 6.51
C PRO A 252 -31.37 -12.28 5.12
N LEU A 253 -31.91 -13.44 4.70
CA LEU A 253 -32.40 -13.65 3.33
C LEU A 253 -33.41 -12.60 2.83
N HIS A 254 -34.26 -12.07 3.70
CA HIS A 254 -35.25 -11.03 3.34
C HIS A 254 -34.64 -9.63 3.12
N LEU A 255 -33.43 -9.36 3.63
CA LEU A 255 -32.69 -8.10 3.41
C LEU A 255 -31.60 -8.25 2.33
N GLN A 256 -31.58 -9.34 1.56
CA GLN A 256 -30.63 -9.56 0.46
C GLN A 256 -31.11 -8.92 -0.86
N ASN A 257 -31.79 -7.78 -0.79
CA ASN A 257 -32.23 -6.97 -1.93
C ASN A 257 -31.90 -5.51 -1.66
N ASP A 258 -31.53 -4.75 -2.70
CA ASP A 258 -31.14 -3.33 -2.57
C ASP A 258 -32.29 -2.47 -1.99
N GLU A 259 -33.51 -2.72 -2.47
CA GLU A 259 -34.76 -2.05 -2.05
C GLU A 259 -35.11 -2.36 -0.59
N ALA A 260 -35.23 -3.64 -0.22
CA ALA A 260 -35.55 -4.05 1.15
C ALA A 260 -34.49 -3.58 2.18
N LEU A 261 -33.22 -3.49 1.78
CA LEU A 261 -32.15 -2.96 2.64
C LEU A 261 -32.21 -1.43 2.73
N PHE A 262 -32.66 -0.74 1.68
CA PHE A 262 -32.95 0.70 1.71
C PHE A 262 -34.14 1.00 2.64
N GLU A 263 -35.29 0.34 2.47
CA GLU A 263 -36.48 0.47 3.33
C GLU A 263 -36.14 0.26 4.82
N TYR A 264 -35.32 -0.74 5.13
CA TYR A 264 -34.88 -1.03 6.49
C TYR A 264 -34.11 0.14 7.14
N PHE A 265 -33.18 0.77 6.42
CA PHE A 265 -32.41 1.89 7.00
C PHE A 265 -33.13 3.24 6.90
N ASN A 266 -33.84 3.50 5.80
CA ASN A 266 -34.49 4.78 5.53
C ASN A 266 -35.85 4.92 6.21
N ASP A 267 -36.70 3.89 6.18
CA ASP A 267 -38.10 4.00 6.60
C ASP A 267 -38.31 3.45 8.02
N LEU A 268 -37.74 2.27 8.32
CA LEU A 268 -37.83 1.68 9.66
C LEU A 268 -36.89 2.37 10.66
N LEU A 269 -35.60 2.48 10.34
CA LEU A 269 -34.61 3.10 11.25
C LEU A 269 -34.47 4.63 11.10
N ARG A 270 -35.10 5.23 10.08
CA ARG A 270 -35.14 6.69 9.85
C ARG A 270 -33.78 7.38 9.65
N PHE A 271 -32.77 6.65 9.18
CA PHE A 271 -31.49 7.22 8.76
C PHE A 271 -31.55 7.76 7.34
N LYS A 272 -30.85 8.86 7.05
CA LYS A 272 -30.85 9.45 5.70
C LYS A 272 -29.88 8.67 4.79
N VAL A 273 -30.41 7.72 4.02
CA VAL A 273 -29.60 6.92 3.07
C VAL A 273 -29.39 7.68 1.75
N GLU A 274 -28.20 7.57 1.16
CA GLU A 274 -27.85 8.09 -0.18
C GLU A 274 -27.92 6.98 -1.24
N SER A 275 -27.32 5.82 -0.98
CA SER A 275 -27.37 4.66 -1.90
C SER A 275 -27.12 3.34 -1.17
N VAL A 276 -27.65 2.25 -1.74
CA VAL A 276 -27.49 0.88 -1.26
C VAL A 276 -27.00 -0.01 -2.40
N ASN A 277 -26.06 -0.90 -2.12
CA ASN A 277 -25.54 -1.87 -3.09
C ASN A 277 -25.28 -3.22 -2.40
N VAL A 278 -26.14 -4.20 -2.61
CA VAL A 278 -25.94 -5.61 -2.22
C VAL A 278 -25.02 -6.29 -3.23
N VAL A 279 -24.02 -7.03 -2.74
CA VAL A 279 -23.02 -7.70 -3.56
C VAL A 279 -23.69 -8.78 -4.42
N ARG A 280 -23.44 -8.75 -5.73
CA ARG A 280 -24.03 -9.65 -6.73
C ARG A 280 -23.04 -10.75 -7.14
N ASP A 281 -23.55 -11.95 -7.39
CA ASP A 281 -22.76 -13.09 -7.90
C ASP A 281 -22.43 -12.90 -9.39
N VAL A 282 -21.16 -12.56 -9.68
CA VAL A 282 -20.63 -12.33 -11.03
C VAL A 282 -19.88 -13.53 -11.62
N SER A 283 -19.95 -14.71 -10.99
CA SER A 283 -19.22 -15.92 -11.41
C SER A 283 -19.36 -16.22 -12.92
N GLY A 284 -20.56 -16.12 -13.48
CA GLY A 284 -20.81 -16.32 -14.91
C GLY A 284 -20.42 -15.16 -15.84
N LEU A 285 -20.07 -13.99 -15.32
CA LEU A 285 -19.66 -12.81 -16.10
C LEU A 285 -18.13 -12.73 -16.27
N VAL A 286 -17.35 -13.18 -15.28
CA VAL A 286 -15.88 -13.13 -15.32
C VAL A 286 -15.28 -13.87 -16.54
N PRO A 287 -15.72 -15.09 -16.92
CA PRO A 287 -15.20 -15.76 -18.12
C PRO A 287 -15.51 -15.01 -19.42
N LEU A 288 -16.65 -14.32 -19.50
CA LEU A 288 -17.03 -13.53 -20.68
C LEU A 288 -16.17 -12.27 -20.80
N LEU A 289 -15.91 -11.58 -19.68
CA LEU A 289 -14.96 -10.46 -19.63
C LEU A 289 -13.56 -10.91 -20.05
N SER A 290 -13.08 -12.05 -19.55
CA SER A 290 -11.80 -12.64 -19.95
C SER A 290 -11.75 -12.94 -21.46
N ARG A 291 -12.81 -13.50 -22.05
CA ARG A 291 -12.88 -13.77 -23.50
C ARG A 291 -12.86 -12.48 -24.32
N ARG A 292 -13.67 -11.49 -23.95
CA ARG A 292 -13.70 -10.16 -24.59
C ARG A 292 -12.32 -9.49 -24.56
N THR A 293 -11.64 -9.55 -23.42
CA THR A 293 -10.33 -8.91 -23.22
C THR A 293 -9.24 -9.59 -24.03
N LYS A 294 -9.26 -10.93 -24.11
CA LYS A 294 -8.34 -11.68 -24.98
C LYS A 294 -8.54 -11.33 -26.46
N ALA A 295 -9.79 -11.28 -26.93
CA ALA A 295 -10.11 -10.88 -28.30
C ALA A 295 -9.64 -9.45 -28.61
N LEU A 296 -9.86 -8.51 -27.67
CA LEU A 296 -9.44 -7.11 -27.77
C LEU A 296 -7.90 -6.98 -27.86
N ILE A 297 -7.15 -7.65 -26.98
CA ILE A 297 -5.66 -7.61 -27.01
C ILE A 297 -5.12 -8.23 -28.31
N ASN A 298 -5.72 -9.33 -28.78
CA ASN A 298 -5.34 -9.94 -30.06
C ASN A 298 -5.59 -8.99 -31.24
N LEU A 299 -6.71 -8.27 -31.24
CA LEU A 299 -7.07 -7.27 -32.24
C LEU A 299 -6.06 -6.11 -32.25
N GLU A 300 -5.73 -5.54 -31.08
CA GLU A 300 -4.71 -4.48 -30.96
C GLU A 300 -3.34 -4.94 -31.47
N GLU A 301 -2.93 -6.17 -31.14
CA GLU A 301 -1.67 -6.73 -31.62
C GLU A 301 -1.66 -6.96 -33.15
N ALA A 302 -2.80 -7.32 -33.75
CA ALA A 302 -2.93 -7.44 -35.20
C ALA A 302 -2.84 -6.07 -35.91
N TRP A 303 -3.53 -5.04 -35.40
CA TRP A 303 -3.43 -3.67 -35.93
C TRP A 303 -2.02 -3.09 -35.78
N ALA A 304 -1.39 -3.26 -34.61
CA ALA A 304 -0.03 -2.77 -34.36
C ALA A 304 1.03 -3.49 -35.21
N LYS A 305 0.84 -4.77 -35.55
CA LYS A 305 1.72 -5.50 -36.48
C LYS A 305 1.54 -5.08 -37.94
N TRP A 306 0.37 -4.57 -38.33
CA TRP A 306 0.08 -4.15 -39.70
C TRP A 306 0.56 -2.72 -39.99
N LEU A 307 0.18 -1.74 -39.16
CA LEU A 307 0.51 -0.32 -39.37
C LEU A 307 1.82 0.14 -38.68
N GLY A 308 2.30 -0.61 -37.69
CA GLY A 308 3.33 -0.15 -36.76
C GLY A 308 2.80 0.88 -35.75
N ASN A 309 3.57 1.19 -34.71
CA ASN A 309 3.24 2.22 -33.73
C ASN A 309 4.51 3.06 -33.37
N PRO A 310 4.52 4.38 -33.60
CA PRO A 310 3.51 5.15 -34.31
C PRO A 310 3.46 4.82 -35.82
N VAL A 311 2.32 5.11 -36.45
CA VAL A 311 2.12 5.01 -37.90
C VAL A 311 3.00 6.06 -38.61
N ARG A 312 3.61 5.68 -39.74
CA ARG A 312 4.56 6.50 -40.51
C ARG A 312 4.34 6.35 -42.02
N GLY A 313 4.79 7.34 -42.80
CA GLY A 313 4.71 7.33 -44.26
C GLY A 313 3.30 7.60 -44.80
N GLU A 314 3.00 7.17 -46.03
CA GLU A 314 1.70 7.35 -46.68
C GLU A 314 0.52 6.84 -45.84
N ALA A 315 0.74 5.77 -45.07
CA ALA A 315 -0.28 5.20 -44.18
C ALA A 315 -0.74 6.14 -43.07
N ALA A 316 0.04 7.20 -42.75
CA ALA A 316 -0.37 8.23 -41.79
C ALA A 316 -1.38 9.24 -42.38
N LEU A 317 -1.47 9.36 -43.70
CA LEU A 317 -2.39 10.30 -44.38
C LEU A 317 -3.79 9.70 -44.58
N ASN A 318 -3.86 8.40 -44.86
CA ASN A 318 -5.11 7.69 -45.20
C ASN A 318 -5.78 6.98 -44.02
N TYR A 319 -5.23 7.10 -42.82
CA TYR A 319 -5.67 6.39 -41.61
C TYR A 319 -6.34 7.35 -40.62
N HIS A 320 -7.62 7.14 -40.35
CA HIS A 320 -8.38 7.92 -39.38
C HIS A 320 -8.76 7.05 -38.17
N PRO A 321 -7.99 7.11 -37.06
CA PRO A 321 -8.18 6.19 -35.93
C PRO A 321 -9.55 6.31 -35.25
N GLU A 322 -10.14 7.51 -35.23
CA GLU A 322 -11.46 7.74 -34.62
C GLU A 322 -12.59 7.07 -35.44
N GLU A 323 -12.50 7.07 -36.77
CA GLU A 323 -13.48 6.41 -37.65
C GLU A 323 -13.38 4.88 -37.59
N GLU A 324 -12.17 4.32 -37.62
CA GLU A 324 -11.99 2.87 -37.50
C GLU A 324 -12.40 2.37 -36.11
N LEU A 325 -12.12 3.14 -35.05
CA LEU A 325 -12.61 2.82 -33.70
C LEU A 325 -14.14 2.82 -33.65
N ALA A 326 -14.79 3.80 -34.27
CA ALA A 326 -16.25 3.82 -34.40
C ALA A 326 -16.77 2.55 -35.10
N ARG A 327 -16.20 2.16 -36.25
CA ARG A 327 -16.60 0.94 -36.98
C ARG A 327 -16.42 -0.35 -36.19
N ILE A 328 -15.41 -0.44 -35.33
CA ILE A 328 -15.19 -1.62 -34.47
C ILE A 328 -16.23 -1.67 -33.33
N VAL A 329 -16.57 -0.52 -32.75
CA VAL A 329 -17.43 -0.41 -31.56
C VAL A 329 -18.94 -0.42 -31.88
N TYR A 330 -19.36 0.20 -32.99
CA TYR A 330 -20.75 0.25 -33.43
C TYR A 330 -21.16 -1.04 -34.16
N HIS A 331 -22.34 -1.56 -33.84
CA HIS A 331 -22.88 -2.78 -34.45
C HIS A 331 -23.87 -2.43 -35.55
N PRO A 332 -23.78 -3.03 -36.76
CA PRO A 332 -24.76 -2.84 -37.84
C PRO A 332 -26.19 -3.37 -37.57
N ARG A 333 -26.53 -3.65 -36.31
CA ARG A 333 -27.84 -4.15 -35.87
C ARG A 333 -28.62 -3.14 -35.02
N ASP A 334 -27.98 -2.06 -34.56
CA ASP A 334 -28.65 -1.08 -33.70
C ASP A 334 -29.59 -0.13 -34.49
N ASP A 335 -29.49 -0.10 -35.83
CA ASP A 335 -30.38 0.67 -36.72
C ASP A 335 -31.79 0.06 -36.90
N GLN A 336 -32.04 -1.17 -36.42
CA GLN A 336 -33.38 -1.76 -36.45
C GLN A 336 -34.28 -1.18 -35.34
N THR A 337 -34.62 0.10 -35.48
CA THR A 337 -35.78 0.67 -34.80
C THR A 337 -37.06 0.01 -35.32
N PRO A 338 -37.95 -0.49 -34.45
CA PRO A 338 -39.27 -0.96 -34.87
C PRO A 338 -40.17 0.27 -35.03
N ASN A 339 -40.16 0.91 -36.19
CA ASN A 339 -41.25 1.78 -36.69
C ASN A 339 -40.99 2.28 -38.12
N SER A 340 -41.59 1.62 -39.10
CA SER A 340 -42.03 2.25 -40.35
C SER A 340 -43.14 1.42 -41.00
N ASP A 341 -44.32 1.43 -40.38
CA ASP A 341 -45.53 1.15 -41.14
C ASP A 341 -45.65 2.19 -42.26
N LEU A 342 -45.75 1.74 -43.52
CA LEU A 342 -46.66 2.26 -44.54
C LEU A 342 -46.37 1.60 -45.91
N THR A 343 -47.30 0.76 -46.34
CA THR A 343 -47.76 0.56 -47.74
C THR A 343 -46.71 0.40 -48.86
N SER A 344 -46.54 -0.83 -49.35
CA SER A 344 -47.03 -1.16 -50.70
C SER A 344 -47.08 -2.67 -50.94
N SER A 345 -48.20 -3.14 -51.47
CA SER A 345 -48.49 -4.53 -51.80
C SER A 345 -48.02 -4.91 -53.20
N SER A 346 -47.43 -6.10 -53.38
CA SER A 346 -47.90 -7.07 -54.39
C SER A 346 -47.16 -8.41 -54.34
N ASN A 347 -47.86 -9.44 -53.87
CA ASN A 347 -47.93 -10.81 -54.40
C ASN A 347 -46.70 -11.44 -55.11
N LEU A 348 -46.27 -12.61 -54.60
CA LEU A 348 -46.56 -13.89 -55.30
C LEU A 348 -46.32 -15.13 -54.41
N ASN A 349 -47.21 -16.11 -54.59
CA ASN A 349 -47.25 -17.45 -54.01
C ASN A 349 -45.88 -18.18 -54.12
N THR A 350 -45.45 -19.18 -53.34
CA THR A 350 -46.11 -20.34 -52.67
C THR A 350 -45.05 -20.91 -51.67
N SER A 351 -45.20 -21.94 -50.82
CA SER A 351 -46.22 -22.96 -50.53
C SER A 351 -46.09 -23.49 -49.07
N LEU A 352 -46.83 -24.53 -48.68
CA LEU A 352 -46.71 -25.19 -47.38
C LEU A 352 -45.54 -26.20 -47.33
N ARG A 353 -44.79 -26.24 -46.21
CA ARG A 353 -44.29 -27.51 -45.65
C ARG A 353 -44.06 -27.49 -44.13
N SER A 354 -44.42 -28.63 -43.54
CA SER A 354 -44.45 -29.12 -42.15
C SER A 354 -43.30 -28.75 -41.18
N PRO A 355 -43.51 -28.90 -39.84
CA PRO A 355 -42.48 -28.63 -38.82
C PRO A 355 -41.36 -29.68 -38.79
N ALA A 356 -40.16 -29.28 -38.36
CA ALA A 356 -38.97 -30.12 -38.29
C ALA A 356 -38.61 -30.55 -36.85
N ASN A 357 -37.98 -31.72 -36.74
CA ASN A 357 -37.61 -32.41 -35.49
C ASN A 357 -36.34 -31.84 -34.80
N PRO A 358 -36.04 -32.21 -33.53
CA PRO A 358 -35.05 -31.52 -32.69
C PRO A 358 -33.57 -31.94 -32.83
N HIS A 359 -33.19 -32.65 -33.90
CA HIS A 359 -31.85 -33.24 -34.03
C HIS A 359 -31.17 -32.89 -35.35
N ASP A 360 -30.52 -31.73 -35.37
CA ASP A 360 -29.43 -31.39 -36.29
C ASP A 360 -28.39 -30.52 -35.58
N PRO A 361 -27.08 -30.69 -35.85
CA PRO A 361 -26.05 -29.80 -35.32
C PRO A 361 -26.14 -28.44 -36.00
N THR A 362 -26.43 -27.38 -35.23
CA THR A 362 -26.62 -26.02 -35.75
C THR A 362 -25.43 -25.56 -36.60
N PRO A 363 -25.59 -25.30 -37.90
CA PRO A 363 -24.54 -24.69 -38.69
C PRO A 363 -24.32 -23.24 -38.23
N PHE A 364 -23.06 -22.81 -38.20
CA PHE A 364 -22.71 -21.42 -37.86
C PHE A 364 -23.44 -20.45 -38.80
N PRO A 365 -24.11 -19.40 -38.28
CA PRO A 365 -24.81 -18.45 -39.13
C PRO A 365 -23.82 -17.69 -40.01
N VAL A 366 -24.00 -17.81 -41.32
CA VAL A 366 -23.26 -17.03 -42.32
C VAL A 366 -23.55 -15.54 -42.10
N GLN A 367 -22.50 -14.73 -41.96
CA GLN A 367 -22.63 -13.29 -41.76
C GLN A 367 -23.17 -12.61 -43.03
N PRO A 368 -24.04 -11.59 -42.91
CA PRO A 368 -24.30 -10.67 -44.01
C PRO A 368 -23.00 -9.90 -44.31
N THR A 369 -22.49 -10.02 -45.54
CA THR A 369 -21.40 -9.17 -46.01
C THR A 369 -21.93 -7.77 -46.31
N LEU A 370 -21.55 -6.78 -45.48
CA LEU A 370 -21.74 -5.38 -45.83
C LEU A 370 -20.78 -4.98 -46.96
N PRO A 371 -21.21 -4.14 -47.92
CA PRO A 371 -20.33 -3.62 -48.96
C PRO A 371 -19.45 -2.49 -48.40
N HIS A 372 -18.12 -2.70 -48.39
CA HIS A 372 -17.15 -1.68 -47.98
C HIS A 372 -16.42 -1.05 -49.17
N PRO A 373 -16.46 0.28 -49.35
CA PRO A 373 -15.49 1.00 -50.16
C PRO A 373 -14.09 0.98 -49.49
N SER A 374 -13.10 0.52 -50.24
CA SER A 374 -11.66 0.91 -50.14
C SER A 374 -10.93 0.94 -48.77
N LEU A 375 -11.20 0.04 -47.83
CA LEU A 375 -10.23 -0.28 -46.74
C LEU A 375 -8.89 -0.86 -47.28
N LYS A 376 -8.84 -1.26 -48.55
CA LYS A 376 -7.64 -1.79 -49.24
C LYS A 376 -6.52 -0.77 -49.49
N GLN A 377 -6.74 0.51 -49.21
CA GLN A 377 -5.86 1.61 -49.65
C GLN A 377 -5.26 2.44 -48.49
N VAL A 378 -5.38 1.94 -47.25
CA VAL A 378 -4.81 2.60 -46.06
C VAL A 378 -3.29 2.46 -46.00
N SER A 379 -2.70 1.36 -46.49
CA SER A 379 -1.25 1.15 -46.49
C SER A 379 -0.79 0.31 -47.68
N THR A 380 0.43 0.52 -48.15
CA THR A 380 1.10 -0.33 -49.17
C THR A 380 1.43 -1.75 -48.67
N LEU A 381 1.39 -1.99 -47.36
CA LEU A 381 1.61 -3.31 -46.75
C LEU A 381 0.37 -4.21 -46.86
N PRO A 382 0.52 -5.48 -47.29
CA PRO A 382 -0.60 -6.41 -47.37
C PRO A 382 -1.16 -6.73 -45.97
N ARG A 383 -2.49 -6.65 -45.83
CA ARG A 383 -3.22 -6.90 -44.58
C ARG A 383 -2.99 -8.35 -44.11
N PRO A 384 -2.76 -8.60 -42.81
CA PRO A 384 -2.43 -9.94 -42.31
C PRO A 384 -3.59 -10.92 -42.54
N THR A 385 -3.27 -12.11 -43.06
CA THR A 385 -4.25 -13.19 -43.28
C THR A 385 -3.82 -14.46 -42.56
N PHE A 386 -4.80 -15.25 -42.12
CA PHE A 386 -4.56 -16.54 -41.47
C PHE A 386 -5.50 -17.62 -42.02
N ARG A 387 -5.26 -18.88 -41.63
CA ARG A 387 -6.15 -20.01 -41.92
C ARG A 387 -6.82 -20.42 -40.60
N PRO A 388 -8.17 -20.39 -40.50
CA PRO A 388 -8.87 -20.70 -39.26
C PRO A 388 -8.82 -22.18 -38.86
N TYR A 389 -8.58 -23.08 -39.83
CA TYR A 389 -8.40 -24.50 -39.60
C TYR A 389 -7.15 -24.99 -40.34
N TRP A 390 -6.43 -25.94 -39.75
CA TRP A 390 -5.20 -26.53 -40.29
C TRP A 390 -5.34 -27.01 -41.75
N PHE A 391 -6.48 -27.62 -42.07
CA PHE A 391 -6.80 -28.18 -43.40
C PHE A 391 -7.59 -27.23 -44.31
N SER A 392 -7.93 -26.01 -43.89
CA SER A 392 -8.70 -25.07 -44.73
C SER A 392 -7.81 -24.42 -45.78
N ARG A 393 -8.25 -24.46 -47.06
CA ARG A 393 -7.60 -23.72 -48.16
C ARG A 393 -7.92 -22.22 -48.14
N LYS A 394 -9.02 -21.80 -47.49
CA LYS A 394 -9.45 -20.40 -47.47
C LYS A 394 -8.62 -19.58 -46.47
N LYS A 395 -7.85 -18.61 -46.97
CA LYS A 395 -7.28 -17.54 -46.16
C LYS A 395 -8.40 -16.56 -45.80
N VAL A 396 -8.43 -16.13 -44.54
CA VAL A 396 -9.36 -15.10 -44.04
C VAL A 396 -8.52 -13.94 -43.52
N ASP A 397 -9.03 -12.71 -43.65
CA ASP A 397 -8.42 -11.53 -43.06
C ASP A 397 -8.40 -11.65 -41.53
N LEU A 398 -7.23 -11.47 -40.93
CA LEU A 398 -7.05 -11.61 -39.50
C LEU A 398 -7.76 -10.49 -38.73
N ILE A 399 -7.75 -9.26 -39.26
CA ILE A 399 -8.32 -8.11 -38.56
C ILE A 399 -9.84 -8.18 -38.58
N ASP A 400 -10.46 -8.51 -39.72
CA ASP A 400 -11.93 -8.64 -39.79
C ASP A 400 -12.44 -9.80 -38.94
N HIS A 401 -11.73 -10.93 -38.92
CA HIS A 401 -12.07 -12.06 -38.05
C HIS A 401 -11.99 -11.68 -36.56
N LEU A 402 -10.89 -11.05 -36.13
CA LEU A 402 -10.74 -10.62 -34.74
C LEU A 402 -11.73 -9.52 -34.35
N THR A 403 -12.13 -8.67 -35.30
CA THR A 403 -13.17 -7.64 -35.10
C THR A 403 -14.53 -8.30 -34.86
N ALA A 404 -14.91 -9.28 -35.68
CA ALA A 404 -16.13 -10.06 -35.47
C ALA A 404 -16.10 -10.87 -34.15
N GLU A 405 -14.95 -11.46 -33.78
CA GLU A 405 -14.78 -12.16 -32.50
C GLU A 405 -14.93 -11.21 -31.31
N PHE A 406 -14.32 -10.02 -31.37
CA PHE A 406 -14.45 -8.98 -30.36
C PHE A 406 -15.90 -8.50 -30.22
N GLN A 407 -16.56 -8.16 -31.32
CA GLN A 407 -17.97 -7.74 -31.33
C GLN A 407 -18.89 -8.81 -30.74
N GLN A 408 -18.72 -10.09 -31.11
CA GLN A 408 -19.48 -11.19 -30.53
C GLN A 408 -19.25 -11.30 -29.01
N ALA A 409 -18.01 -11.15 -28.55
CA ALA A 409 -17.68 -11.22 -27.13
C ALA A 409 -18.22 -10.00 -26.33
N ASP A 410 -18.18 -8.79 -26.91
CA ASP A 410 -18.74 -7.58 -26.30
C ASP A 410 -20.27 -7.69 -26.16
N ASP A 411 -20.97 -8.17 -27.19
CA ASP A 411 -22.42 -8.41 -27.14
C ASP A 411 -22.83 -9.40 -26.03
N LEU A 412 -22.06 -10.48 -25.85
CA LEU A 412 -22.30 -11.45 -24.76
C LEU A 412 -22.12 -10.80 -23.38
N VAL A 413 -21.10 -9.96 -23.21
CA VAL A 413 -20.86 -9.21 -21.96
C VAL A 413 -21.97 -8.17 -21.72
N ARG A 414 -22.36 -7.38 -22.73
CA ARG A 414 -23.44 -6.39 -22.64
C ARG A 414 -24.76 -7.05 -22.25
N ARG A 415 -25.13 -8.16 -22.92
CA ARG A 415 -26.35 -8.94 -22.59
C ARG A 415 -26.28 -9.49 -21.17
N ARG A 416 -25.15 -10.06 -20.75
CA ARG A 416 -25.00 -10.61 -19.39
C ARG A 416 -25.05 -9.53 -18.31
N ARG A 417 -24.50 -8.33 -18.55
CA ARG A 417 -24.58 -7.17 -17.65
C ARG A 417 -26.00 -6.62 -17.49
N LYS A 418 -26.85 -6.68 -18.52
CA LYS A 418 -28.27 -6.30 -18.45
C LYS A 418 -29.16 -7.33 -17.74
N GLY A 419 -28.70 -8.57 -17.58
CA GLY A 419 -29.47 -9.64 -16.93
C GLY A 419 -29.35 -9.64 -15.40
N ASN A 420 -30.35 -10.18 -14.71
CA ASN A 420 -30.37 -10.26 -13.25
C ASN A 420 -29.21 -11.09 -12.67
N PHE A 421 -28.77 -10.74 -11.47
CA PHE A 421 -27.73 -11.43 -10.72
C PHE A 421 -28.23 -11.80 -9.32
N ARG A 422 -27.85 -13.00 -8.83
CA ARG A 422 -28.16 -13.43 -7.46
C ARG A 422 -27.44 -12.54 -6.45
N CYS A 423 -28.09 -12.23 -5.34
CA CYS A 423 -27.53 -11.45 -4.26
C CYS A 423 -26.75 -12.33 -3.27
N HIS A 424 -25.71 -11.76 -2.65
CA HIS A 424 -25.02 -12.34 -1.51
C HIS A 424 -25.49 -11.71 -0.20
N SER A 425 -25.11 -12.31 0.93
CA SER A 425 -25.39 -11.83 2.28
C SER A 425 -24.52 -10.64 2.73
N ILE A 426 -23.99 -9.84 1.79
CA ILE A 426 -23.14 -8.67 2.06
C ILE A 426 -23.67 -7.49 1.25
N GLY A 427 -23.79 -6.32 1.89
CA GLY A 427 -24.18 -5.08 1.23
C GLY A 427 -23.43 -3.87 1.75
N PHE A 428 -23.40 -2.83 0.93
CA PHE A 428 -22.86 -1.52 1.24
C PHE A 428 -24.01 -0.52 1.35
N VAL A 429 -24.02 0.28 2.42
CA VAL A 429 -25.02 1.34 2.65
C VAL A 429 -24.28 2.65 2.84
N THR A 430 -24.50 3.60 1.93
CA THR A 430 -23.95 4.96 1.98
C THR A 430 -24.98 5.89 2.57
N PHE A 431 -24.64 6.59 3.64
CA PHE A 431 -25.50 7.57 4.30
C PHE A 431 -25.22 8.98 3.79
N LYS A 432 -26.22 9.87 3.84
CA LYS A 432 -26.03 11.29 3.51
C LYS A 432 -25.11 11.96 4.53
N SER A 433 -25.29 11.65 5.81
CA SER A 433 -24.53 12.19 6.94
C SER A 433 -23.38 11.26 7.36
N PHE A 434 -22.19 11.83 7.59
CA PHE A 434 -21.04 11.11 8.14
C PHE A 434 -21.25 10.68 9.60
N MET A 435 -22.01 11.47 10.37
CA MET A 435 -22.35 11.18 11.76
C MET A 435 -23.23 9.93 11.88
N ASP A 436 -24.17 9.74 10.94
CA ASP A 436 -25.08 8.58 10.89
C ASP A 436 -24.27 7.28 10.68
N ALA A 437 -23.30 7.31 9.76
CA ALA A 437 -22.42 6.18 9.52
C ALA A 437 -21.54 5.84 10.75
N GLN A 438 -20.94 6.85 11.38
CA GLN A 438 -20.07 6.65 12.56
C GLN A 438 -20.83 6.19 13.81
N THR A 439 -22.06 6.67 14.02
CA THR A 439 -22.93 6.22 15.13
C THR A 439 -23.39 4.78 14.91
N LEU A 440 -23.94 4.47 13.74
CA LEU A 440 -24.47 3.13 13.42
C LEU A 440 -23.37 2.05 13.45
N CYS A 441 -22.13 2.37 13.09
CA CYS A 441 -21.00 1.44 13.21
C CYS A 441 -20.62 1.09 14.66
N GLN A 442 -21.05 1.89 15.65
CA GLN A 442 -20.75 1.67 17.07
C GLN A 442 -21.93 1.09 17.86
N VAL A 443 -23.12 1.02 17.26
CA VAL A 443 -24.37 0.57 17.88
C VAL A 443 -24.73 -0.84 17.43
N ASN A 444 -25.16 -1.69 18.38
CA ASN A 444 -25.79 -2.96 18.03
C ASN A 444 -27.26 -2.72 17.63
N HIS A 445 -27.61 -2.97 16.38
CA HIS A 445 -28.95 -2.75 15.81
C HIS A 445 -29.73 -4.04 15.53
N TRP A 446 -29.07 -5.21 15.52
CA TRP A 446 -29.70 -6.49 15.19
C TRP A 446 -29.78 -7.43 16.41
N PRO A 447 -30.91 -8.13 16.64
CA PRO A 447 -31.08 -8.95 17.85
C PRO A 447 -30.30 -10.28 17.82
N LYS A 448 -29.98 -10.83 16.63
CA LYS A 448 -29.29 -12.14 16.52
C LYS A 448 -27.77 -11.94 16.40
N PRO A 449 -26.95 -12.49 17.32
CA PRO A 449 -25.50 -12.32 17.25
C PRO A 449 -24.92 -12.94 15.97
N GLY A 450 -24.00 -12.21 15.33
CA GLY A 450 -23.25 -12.69 14.16
C GLY A 450 -23.96 -12.56 12.80
N GLN A 451 -25.19 -12.01 12.76
CA GLN A 451 -25.90 -11.55 11.57
C GLN A 451 -25.87 -10.01 11.48
N ALA A 452 -26.03 -9.47 10.27
CA ALA A 452 -26.00 -8.03 9.99
C ALA A 452 -24.84 -7.29 10.69
N ILE A 453 -23.63 -7.83 10.66
CA ILE A 453 -22.47 -7.20 11.31
C ILE A 453 -22.07 -5.97 10.52
N ILE A 454 -22.19 -4.79 11.12
CA ILE A 454 -21.77 -3.52 10.52
C ILE A 454 -20.31 -3.24 10.83
N SER A 455 -19.58 -2.75 9.84
CA SER A 455 -18.27 -2.10 10.02
C SER A 455 -18.10 -0.95 9.01
N LEU A 456 -17.13 -0.06 9.26
CA LEU A 456 -16.76 0.98 8.30
C LEU A 456 -16.31 0.35 6.99
N ALA A 457 -16.85 0.79 5.86
CA ALA A 457 -16.44 0.25 4.57
C ALA A 457 -15.00 0.71 4.24
N PRO A 458 -14.10 -0.19 3.80
CA PRO A 458 -12.86 0.19 3.14
C PRO A 458 -13.16 1.03 1.89
N GLU A 459 -12.21 1.84 1.42
CA GLU A 459 -12.37 2.58 0.16
C GLU A 459 -12.69 1.62 -1.01
N PRO A 460 -13.54 1.98 -2.01
CA PRO A 460 -13.89 1.07 -3.10
C PRO A 460 -12.69 0.49 -3.88
N ARG A 461 -11.58 1.26 -3.95
CA ARG A 461 -10.29 0.88 -4.55
C ARG A 461 -9.48 -0.13 -3.71
N ASP A 462 -9.69 -0.11 -2.39
CA ASP A 462 -9.10 -1.02 -1.40
C ASP A 462 -9.79 -2.39 -1.40
N ILE A 463 -11.10 -2.42 -1.69
CA ILE A 463 -11.88 -3.66 -1.68
C ILE A 463 -11.30 -4.72 -2.63
N TYR A 464 -11.06 -5.90 -2.08
CA TYR A 464 -10.62 -7.07 -2.82
C TYR A 464 -11.83 -7.99 -3.09
N TRP A 465 -12.56 -7.65 -4.15
CA TRP A 465 -13.89 -8.16 -4.48
C TRP A 465 -14.01 -9.68 -4.55
N SER A 466 -12.99 -10.38 -5.07
CA SER A 466 -12.98 -11.85 -5.17
C SER A 466 -12.96 -12.57 -3.82
N ASN A 467 -12.55 -11.90 -2.73
CA ASN A 467 -12.60 -12.46 -1.37
C ASN A 467 -13.88 -12.11 -0.60
N LEU A 468 -14.71 -11.16 -1.07
CA LEU A 468 -15.92 -10.76 -0.34
C LEU A 468 -16.90 -11.92 -0.16
N THR A 469 -17.06 -12.76 -1.18
CA THR A 469 -18.10 -13.80 -1.23
C THR A 469 -17.70 -15.11 -0.53
N ILE A 470 -16.50 -15.19 0.06
CA ILE A 470 -15.98 -16.43 0.68
C ILE A 470 -16.75 -16.75 1.98
N PRO A 471 -17.29 -17.98 2.14
CA PRO A 471 -18.01 -18.37 3.34
C PRO A 471 -17.07 -18.52 4.56
N ARG A 472 -17.59 -18.19 5.75
CA ARG A 472 -16.82 -18.16 7.02
C ARG A 472 -16.07 -19.47 7.33
N TRP A 473 -16.61 -20.64 6.95
CA TRP A 473 -15.92 -21.92 7.15
C TRP A 473 -14.68 -22.06 6.26
N SER A 474 -14.78 -21.66 4.98
CA SER A 474 -13.61 -21.63 4.07
C SER A 474 -12.53 -20.67 4.58
N LEU A 475 -12.91 -19.51 5.14
CA LEU A 475 -11.95 -18.59 5.78
C LEU A 475 -11.21 -19.24 6.96
N LYS A 476 -11.90 -20.01 7.82
CA LYS A 476 -11.25 -20.76 8.92
C LYS A 476 -10.23 -21.77 8.39
N VAL A 477 -10.61 -22.56 7.37
CA VAL A 477 -9.73 -23.56 6.75
C VAL A 477 -8.52 -22.89 6.07
N ARG A 478 -8.73 -21.82 5.29
CA ARG A 478 -7.67 -21.03 4.65
C ARG A 478 -6.69 -20.44 5.67
N ASN A 479 -7.19 -19.94 6.79
CA ASN A 479 -6.35 -19.42 7.87
C ASN A 479 -5.53 -20.52 8.57
N ALA A 480 -6.10 -21.70 8.78
CA ALA A 480 -5.38 -22.86 9.31
C ALA A 480 -4.27 -23.35 8.35
N ILE A 481 -4.58 -23.45 7.05
CA ILE A 481 -3.60 -23.79 6.00
C ILE A 481 -2.48 -22.77 5.99
N ALA A 482 -2.79 -21.47 5.93
CA ALA A 482 -1.78 -20.42 5.91
C ALA A 482 -0.92 -20.39 7.18
N LEU A 483 -1.50 -20.67 8.36
CA LEU A 483 -0.73 -20.81 9.61
C LEU A 483 0.24 -21.99 9.54
N LEU A 484 -0.20 -23.14 9.03
CA LEU A 484 0.65 -24.32 8.84
C LEU A 484 1.74 -24.09 7.80
N SER A 485 1.42 -23.42 6.68
CA SER A 485 2.41 -23.03 5.66
C SER A 485 3.45 -22.06 6.22
N ILE A 486 3.06 -21.13 7.10
CA ILE A 486 3.99 -20.21 7.77
C ILE A 486 4.86 -20.95 8.79
N ALA A 487 4.30 -21.89 9.57
CA ALA A 487 5.05 -22.73 10.48
C ALA A 487 6.08 -23.61 9.75
N ALA A 488 5.69 -24.20 8.61
CA ALA A 488 6.60 -24.92 7.72
C ALA A 488 7.69 -23.99 7.15
N LEU A 489 7.33 -22.76 6.75
CA LEU A 489 8.30 -21.77 6.27
C LEU A 489 9.35 -21.45 7.33
N TYR A 490 8.99 -21.34 8.61
CA TYR A 490 9.95 -21.16 9.71
C TYR A 490 10.95 -22.31 9.85
N GLY A 491 10.46 -23.56 9.85
CA GLY A 491 11.32 -24.74 10.04
C GLY A 491 12.18 -25.07 8.82
N PHE A 492 11.65 -24.85 7.61
CA PHE A 492 12.27 -25.36 6.38
C PHE A 492 12.95 -24.29 5.50
N TRP A 493 12.83 -22.98 5.76
CA TRP A 493 13.46 -21.96 4.88
C TRP A 493 15.00 -21.98 4.87
N ALA A 494 15.64 -22.50 5.93
CA ALA A 494 17.09 -22.67 5.93
C ALA A 494 17.57 -23.68 4.88
N THR A 495 16.83 -24.77 4.66
CA THR A 495 17.19 -25.86 3.75
C THR A 495 17.34 -25.46 2.28
N PRO A 496 16.40 -24.74 1.62
CA PRO A 496 16.59 -24.27 0.25
C PRO A 496 17.66 -23.18 0.16
N VAL A 497 17.88 -22.39 1.22
CA VAL A 497 18.96 -21.38 1.25
C VAL A 497 20.33 -22.04 1.26
N THR A 498 20.56 -23.03 2.12
CA THR A 498 21.85 -23.77 2.17
C THR A 498 22.03 -24.66 0.94
N PHE A 499 20.97 -25.29 0.43
CA PHE A 499 21.00 -26.03 -0.83
C PHE A 499 21.41 -25.12 -2.01
N LEU A 500 20.78 -23.94 -2.15
CA LEU A 500 21.10 -22.98 -3.21
C LEU A 500 22.54 -22.47 -3.08
N ALA A 501 22.99 -22.17 -1.85
CA ALA A 501 24.35 -21.73 -1.58
C ALA A 501 25.38 -22.79 -2.01
N ASN A 502 25.15 -24.06 -1.66
CA ASN A 502 26.02 -25.18 -2.03
C ASN A 502 25.97 -25.46 -3.54
N TRP A 503 24.80 -25.38 -4.17
CA TRP A 503 24.65 -25.60 -5.61
C TRP A 503 25.36 -24.51 -6.44
N MET A 504 25.33 -23.27 -5.97
CA MET A 504 26.03 -22.12 -6.55
C MET A 504 27.51 -22.01 -6.14
N SER A 505 28.06 -23.01 -5.42
CA SER A 505 29.48 -23.04 -5.08
C SER A 505 30.38 -23.12 -6.32
N TYR A 506 31.63 -22.73 -6.16
CA TYR A 506 32.63 -22.81 -7.23
C TYR A 506 32.83 -24.26 -7.71
N ASP A 507 32.94 -25.21 -6.78
CA ASP A 507 33.31 -26.60 -7.10
C ASP A 507 32.18 -27.33 -7.85
N THR A 508 30.92 -27.09 -7.48
CA THR A 508 29.75 -27.61 -8.19
C THR A 508 29.62 -26.99 -9.58
N LEU A 509 29.88 -25.69 -9.73
CA LEU A 509 29.90 -25.03 -11.04
C LEU A 509 31.01 -25.58 -11.95
N VAL A 510 32.22 -25.81 -11.43
CA VAL A 510 33.32 -26.43 -12.19
C VAL A 510 32.94 -27.84 -12.66
N SER A 511 32.16 -28.61 -11.90
CA SER A 511 31.67 -29.92 -12.33
C SER A 511 30.62 -29.89 -13.45
N LEU A 512 29.93 -28.77 -13.63
CA LEU A 512 28.81 -28.58 -14.58
C LEU A 512 29.17 -27.78 -15.84
N LEU A 513 30.24 -26.98 -15.80
CA LEU A 513 30.65 -26.09 -16.89
C LEU A 513 31.59 -26.80 -17.88
N SER A 514 31.56 -26.37 -19.15
CA SER A 514 32.44 -26.94 -20.18
C SER A 514 33.93 -26.59 -19.93
N PRO A 515 34.88 -27.49 -20.27
CA PRO A 515 36.31 -27.32 -19.94
C PRO A 515 36.95 -26.04 -20.50
N LYS A 516 36.46 -25.53 -21.64
CA LYS A 516 36.92 -24.25 -22.22
C LYS A 516 36.58 -23.04 -21.34
N LEU A 517 35.45 -23.08 -20.62
CA LEU A 517 35.00 -21.98 -19.77
C LEU A 517 35.73 -22.00 -18.42
N ILE A 518 36.04 -23.19 -17.90
CA ILE A 518 36.86 -23.39 -16.70
C ILE A 518 38.27 -22.81 -16.92
N GLN A 519 38.93 -23.15 -18.04
CA GLN A 519 40.23 -22.57 -18.40
C GLN A 519 40.21 -21.03 -18.50
N TRP A 520 39.09 -20.43 -18.92
CA TRP A 520 38.95 -18.97 -18.98
C TRP A 520 38.77 -18.34 -17.58
N ILE A 521 38.00 -18.98 -16.70
CA ILE A 521 37.81 -18.55 -15.31
C ILE A 521 39.13 -18.65 -14.53
N GLU A 522 39.83 -19.78 -14.64
CA GLU A 522 41.09 -20.01 -13.91
C GLU A 522 42.25 -19.14 -14.38
N LYS A 523 42.20 -18.62 -15.62
CA LYS A 523 43.18 -17.68 -16.16
C LYS A 523 43.19 -16.32 -15.43
N SER A 524 42.18 -16.02 -14.61
CA SER A 524 42.12 -14.77 -13.85
C SER A 524 41.72 -14.99 -12.38
N PRO A 525 42.65 -14.79 -11.42
CA PRO A 525 42.38 -15.06 -10.00
C PRO A 525 41.29 -14.17 -9.42
N THR A 526 41.11 -12.96 -9.99
CA THR A 526 40.04 -12.03 -9.61
C THR A 526 38.65 -12.53 -9.98
N ILE A 527 38.46 -13.14 -11.16
CA ILE A 527 37.16 -13.70 -11.56
C ILE A 527 36.85 -14.96 -10.75
N LYS A 528 37.85 -15.83 -10.51
CA LYS A 528 37.71 -16.99 -9.62
C LYS A 528 37.26 -16.57 -8.21
N ALA A 529 37.93 -15.59 -7.60
CA ALA A 529 37.56 -15.05 -6.29
C ALA A 529 36.20 -14.34 -6.28
N LEU A 530 35.82 -13.64 -7.37
CA LEU A 530 34.51 -13.01 -7.50
C LEU A 530 33.41 -14.06 -7.54
N ILE A 531 33.54 -15.10 -8.37
CA ILE A 531 32.57 -16.20 -8.47
C ILE A 531 32.45 -16.92 -7.12
N GLN A 532 33.58 -17.34 -6.54
CA GLN A 532 33.61 -18.12 -5.30
C GLN A 532 32.96 -17.40 -4.11
N ASN A 533 33.17 -16.09 -3.95
CA ASN A 533 32.70 -15.34 -2.78
C ASN A 533 31.38 -14.58 -2.99
N SER A 534 31.16 -14.03 -4.19
CA SER A 534 30.00 -13.16 -4.44
C SER A 534 28.79 -13.88 -5.06
N LEU A 535 29.00 -14.94 -5.85
CA LEU A 535 27.91 -15.59 -6.57
C LEU A 535 26.92 -16.34 -5.65
N PRO A 536 27.36 -17.15 -4.65
CA PRO A 536 26.43 -17.76 -3.70
C PRO A 536 25.69 -16.68 -2.89
N THR A 537 26.42 -15.67 -2.41
CA THR A 537 25.88 -14.54 -1.64
C THR A 537 24.81 -13.78 -2.41
N LEU A 538 25.04 -13.49 -3.70
CA LEU A 538 24.09 -12.83 -4.59
C LEU A 538 22.86 -13.70 -4.88
N ALA A 539 23.04 -15.01 -5.09
CA ALA A 539 21.95 -15.95 -5.26
C ALA A 539 21.05 -16.02 -4.01
N ILE A 540 21.64 -16.06 -2.81
CA ILE A 540 20.92 -16.02 -1.53
C ILE A 540 20.15 -14.69 -1.36
N ILE A 541 20.73 -13.55 -1.75
CA ILE A 541 20.06 -12.24 -1.71
C ILE A 541 18.84 -12.21 -2.65
N ILE A 542 18.98 -12.72 -3.88
CA ILE A 542 17.87 -12.82 -4.84
C ILE A 542 16.79 -13.77 -4.31
N PHE A 543 17.16 -14.92 -3.75
CA PHE A 543 16.20 -15.87 -3.17
C PHE A 543 15.45 -15.27 -1.98
N ASN A 544 16.13 -14.56 -1.08
CA ASN A 544 15.48 -13.86 0.03
C ASN A 544 14.62 -12.66 -0.42
N ALA A 545 14.82 -12.12 -1.63
CA ALA A 545 13.90 -11.14 -2.22
C ALA A 545 12.55 -11.73 -2.67
N LEU A 546 12.46 -13.07 -2.84
CA LEU A 546 11.20 -13.77 -3.12
C LEU A 546 10.32 -13.93 -1.87
N LEU A 547 10.91 -13.92 -0.66
CA LEU A 547 10.20 -14.09 0.61
C LEU A 547 9.01 -13.13 0.80
N PRO A 548 9.13 -11.80 0.65
CA PRO A 548 7.98 -10.90 0.80
C PRO A 548 6.89 -11.16 -0.25
N LEU A 549 7.24 -11.62 -1.46
CA LEU A 549 6.28 -12.00 -2.50
C LEU A 549 5.51 -13.28 -2.11
N LEU A 550 6.20 -14.27 -1.54
CA LEU A 550 5.59 -15.50 -1.04
C LEU A 550 4.67 -15.22 0.16
N LEU A 551 5.09 -14.36 1.08
CA LEU A 551 4.28 -13.96 2.24
C LEU A 551 3.06 -13.12 1.83
N ASP A 552 3.15 -12.31 0.77
CA ASP A 552 2.02 -11.59 0.22
C ASP A 552 1.04 -12.55 -0.45
N TRP A 553 1.52 -13.48 -1.28
CA TRP A 553 0.71 -14.54 -1.89
C TRP A 553 -0.05 -15.35 -0.83
N LEU A 554 0.64 -15.84 0.22
CA LEU A 554 -0.01 -16.50 1.36
C LEU A 554 -1.06 -15.62 2.06
N SER A 555 -0.84 -14.30 2.12
CA SER A 555 -1.79 -13.33 2.69
C SER A 555 -3.01 -13.11 1.80
N THR A 556 -2.87 -13.10 0.47
CA THR A 556 -4.02 -13.03 -0.45
C THR A 556 -4.91 -14.27 -0.35
N MET A 557 -4.31 -15.47 -0.22
CA MET A 557 -5.03 -16.75 -0.11
C MET A 557 -5.91 -16.87 1.14
N GLN A 558 -5.58 -16.16 2.22
CA GLN A 558 -6.33 -16.18 3.49
C GLN A 558 -7.75 -15.62 3.37
N GLY A 559 -8.06 -14.84 2.33
CA GLY A 559 -9.42 -14.34 2.09
C GLY A 559 -9.73 -13.00 2.77
N PHE A 560 -8.74 -12.11 2.96
CA PHE A 560 -9.00 -10.75 3.43
C PHE A 560 -9.78 -9.94 2.39
N LYS A 561 -10.68 -9.07 2.86
CA LYS A 561 -11.67 -8.34 2.06
C LYS A 561 -11.17 -7.04 1.45
N ALA A 562 -9.99 -6.57 1.88
CA ALA A 562 -9.39 -5.32 1.45
C ALA A 562 -7.86 -5.48 1.33
N LYS A 563 -7.25 -4.75 0.40
CA LYS A 563 -5.80 -4.79 0.11
C LYS A 563 -4.99 -4.26 1.29
N SER A 564 -5.45 -3.21 1.97
CA SER A 564 -4.89 -2.70 3.23
C SER A 564 -4.78 -3.79 4.30
N LEU A 565 -5.81 -4.62 4.46
CA LEU A 565 -5.81 -5.73 5.41
C LEU A 565 -4.85 -6.85 5.01
N ILE A 566 -4.66 -7.09 3.70
CA ILE A 566 -3.63 -7.99 3.17
C ILE A 566 -2.24 -7.44 3.53
N GLU A 567 -1.97 -6.16 3.26
CA GLU A 567 -0.69 -5.51 3.60
C GLU A 567 -0.40 -5.50 5.10
N TYR A 568 -1.39 -5.28 5.95
CA TYR A 568 -1.22 -5.35 7.41
C TYR A 568 -0.96 -6.78 7.90
N SER A 569 -1.51 -7.78 7.19
CA SER A 569 -1.24 -9.18 7.45
C SER A 569 0.19 -9.57 7.00
N LEU A 570 0.62 -9.08 5.84
CA LEU A 570 2.00 -9.17 5.34
C LEU A 570 2.98 -8.52 6.32
N MET A 571 2.72 -7.28 6.74
CA MET A 571 3.54 -6.56 7.73
C MET A 571 3.75 -7.38 9.00
N LYS A 572 2.67 -7.95 9.56
CA LYS A 572 2.74 -8.78 10.78
C LYS A 572 3.57 -10.04 10.58
N LYS A 573 3.37 -10.75 9.47
CA LYS A 573 4.09 -12.00 9.14
C LYS A 573 5.56 -11.74 8.82
N TYR A 574 5.85 -10.79 7.94
CA TYR A 574 7.21 -10.50 7.48
C TYR A 574 8.07 -9.93 8.60
N HIS A 575 7.50 -9.10 9.50
CA HIS A 575 8.23 -8.65 10.69
C HIS A 575 8.55 -9.81 11.64
N LEU A 576 7.57 -10.68 11.93
CA LEU A 576 7.81 -11.86 12.76
C LEU A 576 8.85 -12.80 12.11
N PHE A 577 8.80 -12.94 10.78
CA PHE A 577 9.75 -13.77 10.03
C PHE A 577 11.18 -13.24 10.15
N LEU A 578 11.37 -11.94 9.89
CA LEU A 578 12.65 -11.26 10.04
C LEU A 578 13.16 -11.34 11.49
N LEU A 579 12.28 -11.14 12.48
CA LEU A 579 12.64 -11.19 13.89
C LEU A 579 13.11 -12.60 14.31
N ILE A 580 12.43 -13.66 13.87
CA ILE A 580 12.85 -15.02 14.18
C ILE A 580 14.13 -15.39 13.41
N THR A 581 14.20 -15.14 12.11
CA THR A 581 15.33 -15.60 11.27
C THR A 581 16.60 -14.78 11.41
N VAL A 582 16.51 -13.45 11.32
CA VAL A 582 17.68 -12.55 11.32
C VAL A 582 18.17 -12.26 12.73
N PHE A 583 17.26 -12.27 13.72
CA PHE A 583 17.60 -11.90 15.09
C PHE A 583 17.70 -13.12 16.02
N PHE A 584 16.62 -13.87 16.27
CA PHE A 584 16.69 -15.01 17.21
C PHE A 584 17.52 -16.21 16.71
N ILE A 585 17.31 -16.67 15.48
CA ILE A 585 18.04 -17.82 14.92
C ILE A 585 19.51 -17.49 14.73
N PHE A 586 19.86 -16.27 14.31
CA PHE A 586 21.27 -15.85 14.22
C PHE A 586 21.98 -15.94 15.58
N VAL A 587 21.33 -15.48 16.64
CA VAL A 587 21.80 -15.55 18.04
C VAL A 587 21.89 -16.99 18.56
N ALA A 588 21.07 -17.93 18.05
CA ALA A 588 21.14 -19.33 18.42
C ALA A 588 22.18 -20.13 17.61
N VAL A 589 22.29 -19.88 16.30
CA VAL A 589 23.20 -20.60 15.39
C VAL A 589 24.67 -20.19 15.59
N SER A 590 24.93 -18.99 16.12
CA SER A 590 26.29 -18.59 16.53
C SER A 590 26.91 -19.47 17.62
N THR A 591 26.10 -20.34 18.25
CA THR A 591 26.52 -21.19 19.38
C THR A 591 26.16 -22.64 19.08
N VAL A 592 27.01 -23.33 18.32
CA VAL A 592 26.78 -24.71 17.81
C VAL A 592 26.45 -25.74 18.91
N SER A 593 26.90 -25.51 20.15
CA SER A 593 26.55 -26.34 21.32
C SER A 593 25.07 -26.26 21.74
N LEU A 594 24.38 -25.14 21.49
CA LEU A 594 23.01 -24.91 21.96
C LEU A 594 22.04 -26.02 21.57
N LEU A 595 22.16 -26.57 20.36
CA LEU A 595 21.21 -27.57 19.86
C LEU A 595 21.37 -28.94 20.53
N ARG A 596 22.57 -29.27 21.00
CA ARG A 596 22.83 -30.46 21.83
C ARG A 596 22.35 -30.21 23.26
N ASP A 597 22.74 -29.06 23.82
CA ASP A 597 22.42 -28.66 25.19
C ASP A 597 20.91 -28.48 25.47
N LEU A 598 20.13 -28.06 24.46
CA LEU A 598 18.67 -27.89 24.58
C LEU A 598 17.95 -29.21 24.88
N ARG A 599 18.51 -30.33 24.38
CA ARG A 599 17.97 -31.68 24.60
C ARG A 599 18.08 -32.09 26.06
N ASP A 600 19.15 -31.66 26.73
CA ASP A 600 19.53 -32.16 28.04
C ASP A 600 19.01 -31.26 29.17
N ASN A 601 18.93 -29.94 28.98
CA ASN A 601 18.37 -29.00 29.97
C ASN A 601 17.64 -27.80 29.32
N PRO A 602 16.31 -27.85 29.12
CA PRO A 602 15.57 -26.75 28.50
C PRO A 602 15.56 -25.45 29.34
N ALA A 603 15.77 -25.55 30.66
CA ALA A 603 15.85 -24.38 31.54
C ALA A 603 17.07 -23.48 31.24
N GLN A 604 18.19 -24.06 30.82
CA GLN A 604 19.43 -23.30 30.50
C GLN A 604 19.37 -22.58 29.14
N PHE A 605 18.28 -22.73 28.38
CA PHE A 605 18.15 -22.12 27.06
C PHE A 605 18.22 -20.59 27.10
N ILE A 606 17.58 -19.96 28.09
CA ILE A 606 17.56 -18.50 28.24
C ILE A 606 18.95 -17.99 28.60
N ASP A 607 19.63 -18.66 29.53
CA ASP A 607 21.00 -18.32 29.95
C ASP A 607 21.98 -18.44 28.77
N LYS A 608 21.91 -19.53 27.99
CA LYS A 608 22.82 -19.73 26.86
C LYS A 608 22.51 -18.86 25.63
N ILE A 609 21.27 -18.36 25.48
CA ILE A 609 20.97 -17.27 24.54
C ILE A 609 21.52 -15.93 25.04
N ALA A 610 21.40 -15.64 26.32
CA ALA A 610 21.93 -14.41 26.89
C ALA A 610 23.47 -14.37 26.81
N SER A 611 24.16 -15.51 26.83
CA SER A 611 25.63 -15.56 26.69
C SER A 611 26.10 -15.41 25.25
N SER A 612 25.28 -15.78 24.26
CA SER A 612 25.61 -15.59 22.83
C SER A 612 25.30 -14.18 22.32
N LEU A 613 24.41 -13.43 22.98
CA LEU A 613 24.04 -12.06 22.61
C LEU A 613 25.25 -11.12 22.41
N PRO A 614 26.21 -11.01 23.36
CA PRO A 614 27.38 -10.15 23.21
C PRO A 614 28.29 -10.57 22.05
N GLY A 615 28.44 -11.88 21.79
CA GLY A 615 29.23 -12.40 20.68
C GLY A 615 28.66 -12.05 19.29
N ALA A 616 27.35 -11.81 19.21
CA ALA A 616 26.69 -11.39 17.97
C ALA A 616 26.74 -9.86 17.70
N ARG A 617 27.27 -9.04 18.63
CA ARG A 617 27.24 -7.55 18.51
C ARG A 617 27.89 -7.04 17.22
N ASP A 618 29.08 -7.56 16.87
CA ASP A 618 29.87 -7.09 15.72
C ASP A 618 29.13 -7.30 14.40
N PHE A 619 28.37 -8.41 14.30
CA PHE A 619 27.50 -8.68 13.16
C PHE A 619 26.35 -7.68 13.09
N PHE A 620 25.65 -7.42 14.20
CA PHE A 620 24.51 -6.49 14.19
C PHE A 620 24.94 -5.03 13.96
N ILE A 621 26.12 -4.62 14.43
CA ILE A 621 26.74 -3.33 14.06
C ILE A 621 27.03 -3.31 12.56
N SER A 622 27.69 -4.34 12.01
CA SER A 622 28.01 -4.45 10.58
C SER A 622 26.77 -4.45 9.69
N TYR A 623 25.72 -5.14 10.12
CA TYR A 623 24.40 -5.20 9.46
C TYR A 623 23.74 -3.83 9.47
N LEU A 624 23.70 -3.15 10.62
CA LEU A 624 23.06 -1.85 10.74
C LEU A 624 23.81 -0.76 9.97
N MET A 625 25.15 -0.81 9.98
CA MET A 625 26.01 0.05 9.17
C MET A 625 25.75 -0.14 7.67
N LEU A 626 25.64 -1.38 7.18
CA LEU A 626 25.26 -1.69 5.80
C LEU A 626 23.84 -1.20 5.48
N GLN A 627 22.87 -1.41 6.37
CA GLN A 627 21.50 -0.94 6.19
C GLN A 627 21.43 0.59 6.10
N SER A 628 22.09 1.30 7.02
CA SER A 628 22.05 2.76 7.13
C SER A 628 22.80 3.47 6.01
N LEU A 629 24.02 3.02 5.70
CA LEU A 629 24.92 3.73 4.76
C LEU A 629 24.78 3.23 3.32
N ALA A 630 24.61 1.92 3.09
CA ALA A 630 24.54 1.38 1.73
C ALA A 630 23.09 1.20 1.25
N ILE A 631 22.27 0.46 1.99
CA ILE A 631 20.98 -0.04 1.48
C ILE A 631 19.94 1.09 1.37
N ILE A 632 19.80 1.96 2.36
CA ILE A 632 18.84 3.08 2.30
C ILE A 632 19.14 4.03 1.12
N PRO A 633 20.39 4.46 0.85
CA PRO A 633 20.71 5.20 -0.39
C PRO A 633 20.48 4.37 -1.67
N LEU A 634 20.82 3.08 -1.68
CA LEU A 634 20.58 2.18 -2.82
C LEU A 634 19.09 2.11 -3.21
N GLN A 635 18.18 2.22 -2.24
CA GLN A 635 16.74 2.25 -2.52
C GLN A 635 16.28 3.44 -3.38
N LEU A 636 17.05 4.54 -3.48
CA LEU A 636 16.74 5.66 -4.39
C LEU A 636 16.82 5.25 -5.86
N LEU A 637 17.63 4.26 -6.21
CA LEU A 637 17.79 3.76 -7.59
C LEU A 637 16.63 2.90 -8.08
N GLN A 638 15.72 2.48 -7.19
CA GLN A 638 14.53 1.66 -7.51
C GLN A 638 14.85 0.36 -8.26
N LEU A 639 15.98 -0.29 -7.95
CA LEU A 639 16.46 -1.46 -8.71
C LEU A 639 15.39 -2.55 -8.98
N PRO A 640 14.51 -2.93 -8.03
CA PRO A 640 13.44 -3.91 -8.31
C PRO A 640 12.48 -3.45 -9.40
N GLY A 641 12.03 -2.19 -9.35
CA GLY A 641 11.15 -1.59 -10.36
C GLY A 641 11.84 -1.38 -11.70
N GLN A 642 13.15 -1.09 -11.71
CA GLN A 642 13.94 -0.99 -12.95
C GLN A 642 14.07 -2.35 -13.64
N LEU A 643 14.31 -3.40 -12.84
CA LEU A 643 14.48 -4.77 -13.32
C LEU A 643 13.18 -5.35 -13.88
N SER A 644 12.03 -5.13 -13.21
CA SER A 644 10.73 -5.55 -13.74
C SER A 644 10.38 -4.83 -15.05
N ARG A 645 10.67 -3.52 -15.17
CA ARG A 645 10.54 -2.75 -16.42
C ARG A 645 11.53 -3.18 -17.51
N PHE A 646 12.71 -3.68 -17.16
CA PHE A 646 13.64 -4.27 -18.13
C PHE A 646 13.08 -5.59 -18.68
N PHE A 647 12.66 -6.52 -17.82
CA PHE A 647 12.08 -7.79 -18.25
C PHE A 647 10.76 -7.63 -19.02
N TYR A 648 9.87 -6.72 -18.60
CA TYR A 648 8.64 -6.42 -19.36
C TYR A 648 8.98 -5.94 -20.78
N ARG A 649 9.96 -5.04 -20.95
CA ARG A 649 10.41 -4.60 -22.28
C ARG A 649 11.01 -5.74 -23.11
N LEU A 650 11.76 -6.64 -22.48
CA LEU A 650 12.42 -7.76 -23.15
C LEU A 650 11.43 -8.85 -23.59
N PHE A 651 10.46 -9.21 -22.75
CA PHE A 651 9.54 -10.32 -23.02
C PHE A 651 8.22 -9.91 -23.68
N SER A 652 7.69 -8.72 -23.40
CA SER A 652 6.33 -8.35 -23.83
C SER A 652 6.27 -7.73 -25.23
N GLY A 653 7.38 -7.24 -25.78
CA GLY A 653 7.43 -6.60 -27.11
C GLY A 653 6.56 -5.34 -27.20
N LEU A 654 7.19 -4.16 -27.18
CA LEU A 654 6.52 -2.85 -27.21
C LEU A 654 5.93 -2.52 -28.60
N HIS A 655 4.87 -3.23 -29.00
CA HIS A 655 4.20 -3.03 -30.29
C HIS A 655 2.90 -2.23 -30.17
N THR A 656 2.05 -2.51 -29.17
CA THR A 656 0.75 -1.81 -29.03
C THR A 656 0.85 -0.49 -28.24
N PRO A 657 -0.06 0.47 -28.45
CA PRO A 657 -0.19 1.65 -27.59
C PRO A 657 -0.45 1.27 -26.13
N ARG A 658 -1.31 0.27 -25.87
CA ARG A 658 -1.59 -0.18 -24.49
C ARG A 658 -0.35 -0.70 -23.77
N ARG A 659 0.54 -1.46 -24.42
CA ARG A 659 1.80 -1.90 -23.77
C ARG A 659 2.73 -0.73 -23.43
N HIS A 660 2.67 0.37 -24.20
CA HIS A 660 3.39 1.61 -23.85
C HIS A 660 2.76 2.34 -22.66
N SER A 661 1.42 2.40 -22.59
CA SER A 661 0.74 3.00 -21.43
C SER A 661 0.93 2.16 -20.16
N GLU A 662 0.84 0.84 -20.26
CA GLU A 662 1.18 -0.11 -19.18
C GLU A 662 2.62 0.08 -18.71
N LEU A 663 3.61 0.11 -19.61
CA LEU A 663 5.01 0.38 -19.25
C LEU A 663 5.14 1.74 -18.52
N LYS A 664 4.49 2.81 -19.02
CA LYS A 664 4.51 4.13 -18.36
C LYS A 664 3.90 4.04 -16.96
N ASN A 665 2.83 3.28 -16.78
CA ASN A 665 2.22 3.02 -15.47
C ASN A 665 3.12 2.21 -14.53
N MET A 666 3.94 1.27 -15.04
CA MET A 666 4.95 0.55 -14.26
C MET A 666 6.09 1.42 -13.72
N HIS A 667 6.22 2.68 -14.16
CA HIS A 667 7.12 3.64 -13.49
C HIS A 667 6.56 4.13 -12.15
N LEU A 668 5.25 4.04 -11.91
CA LEU A 668 4.62 4.44 -10.65
C LEU A 668 4.66 3.27 -9.66
N GLU A 669 5.38 3.43 -8.55
CA GLU A 669 5.42 2.44 -7.46
C GLU A 669 4.24 2.65 -6.51
N VAL A 670 3.59 1.58 -6.04
CA VAL A 670 2.58 1.67 -4.96
C VAL A 670 3.31 1.87 -3.61
N LEU A 671 2.74 2.67 -2.72
CA LEU A 671 3.19 2.75 -1.32
C LEU A 671 2.83 1.46 -0.55
N SER A 672 3.64 0.41 -0.68
CA SER A 672 3.45 -0.85 0.05
C SER A 672 3.95 -0.75 1.49
N LEU A 673 3.05 -0.46 2.42
CA LEU A 673 3.30 -0.40 3.86
C LEU A 673 3.73 -1.78 4.39
N GLY A 674 3.19 -2.85 3.80
CA GLY A 674 3.46 -4.25 4.15
C GLY A 674 4.94 -4.67 4.11
N THR A 675 5.77 -4.05 3.26
CA THR A 675 7.19 -4.39 3.09
C THR A 675 8.14 -3.38 3.76
N ILE A 676 7.75 -2.10 3.81
CA ILE A 676 8.58 -1.01 4.38
C ILE A 676 8.69 -1.13 5.90
N TYR A 677 7.56 -1.27 6.60
CA TYR A 677 7.58 -1.27 8.07
C TYR A 677 8.39 -2.43 8.69
N PRO A 678 8.28 -3.70 8.24
CA PRO A 678 8.98 -4.83 8.87
C PRO A 678 10.49 -4.69 8.96
N GLN A 679 11.14 -4.16 7.92
CA GLN A 679 12.60 -3.97 7.88
C GLN A 679 13.03 -2.89 8.87
N ALA A 680 12.33 -1.76 8.90
CA ALA A 680 12.63 -0.67 9.83
C ALA A 680 12.27 -1.02 11.28
N LEU A 681 11.24 -1.83 11.51
CA LEU A 681 10.92 -2.38 12.84
C LEU A 681 11.98 -3.39 13.30
N LEU A 682 12.54 -4.22 12.43
CA LEU A 682 13.67 -5.10 12.78
C LEU A 682 14.89 -4.26 13.19
N VAL A 683 15.24 -3.23 12.40
CA VAL A 683 16.30 -2.28 12.74
C VAL A 683 16.05 -1.60 14.09
N PHE A 684 14.80 -1.22 14.37
CA PHE A 684 14.42 -0.68 15.68
C PHE A 684 14.70 -1.68 16.81
N THR A 685 14.28 -2.95 16.67
CA THR A 685 14.49 -4.01 17.67
C THR A 685 15.97 -4.30 17.91
N ILE A 686 16.78 -4.38 16.85
CA ILE A 686 18.23 -4.57 16.95
C ILE A 686 18.87 -3.38 17.68
N GLY A 687 18.56 -2.16 17.25
CA GLY A 687 19.13 -0.93 17.80
C GLY A 687 18.79 -0.71 19.28
N ILE A 688 17.57 -1.04 19.72
CA ILE A 688 17.23 -0.96 21.15
C ILE A 688 17.85 -2.10 21.96
N THR A 689 17.86 -3.33 21.45
CA THR A 689 18.39 -4.49 22.20
C THR A 689 19.86 -4.31 22.54
N TYR A 690 20.67 -3.85 21.59
CA TYR A 690 22.10 -3.64 21.78
C TYR A 690 22.48 -2.24 22.31
N SER A 691 21.49 -1.37 22.55
CA SER A 691 21.71 0.05 22.91
C SER A 691 22.64 0.28 24.11
N VAL A 692 22.54 -0.56 25.13
CA VAL A 692 23.32 -0.46 26.39
C VAL A 692 24.63 -1.25 26.28
N ILE A 693 24.65 -2.36 25.52
CA ILE A 693 25.82 -3.26 25.40
C ILE A 693 26.89 -2.67 24.47
N ALA A 694 26.45 -2.16 23.31
CA ALA A 694 27.30 -1.69 22.23
C ALA A 694 26.79 -0.32 21.72
N PRO A 695 27.12 0.78 22.41
CA PRO A 695 26.55 2.12 22.15
C PRO A 695 26.72 2.63 20.71
N MET A 696 27.75 2.16 20.01
CA MET A 696 27.99 2.46 18.60
C MET A 696 26.78 2.13 17.71
N ILE A 697 25.96 1.14 18.08
CA ILE A 697 24.76 0.78 17.31
C ILE A 697 23.71 1.91 17.28
N LEU A 698 23.69 2.78 18.30
CA LEU A 698 22.77 3.93 18.37
C LEU A 698 23.11 4.99 17.31
N VAL A 699 24.39 5.15 16.97
CA VAL A 699 24.85 6.06 15.91
C VAL A 699 24.30 5.61 14.56
N PHE A 700 24.52 4.33 14.20
CA PHE A 700 24.01 3.78 12.95
C PHE A 700 22.48 3.70 12.91
N GLY A 701 21.81 3.48 14.06
CA GLY A 701 20.36 3.61 14.19
C GLY A 701 19.87 5.03 13.89
N THR A 702 20.55 6.05 14.45
CA THR A 702 20.24 7.46 14.17
C THR A 702 20.41 7.79 12.68
N ILE A 703 21.52 7.36 12.07
CA ILE A 703 21.78 7.54 10.63
C ILE A 703 20.71 6.83 9.80
N TYR A 704 20.36 5.59 10.14
CA TYR A 704 19.32 4.82 9.46
C TYR A 704 18.00 5.58 9.42
N PHE A 705 17.47 6.00 10.58
CA PHE A 705 16.18 6.66 10.65
C PHE A 705 16.19 8.07 10.03
N GLY A 706 17.31 8.79 10.10
CA GLY A 706 17.49 10.09 9.43
C GLY A 706 17.51 9.96 7.90
N MET A 707 18.33 9.04 7.37
CA MET A 707 18.40 8.78 5.93
C MET A 707 17.09 8.17 5.41
N ALA A 708 16.46 7.27 6.16
CA ALA A 708 15.16 6.70 5.79
C ALA A 708 14.07 7.79 5.72
N TYR A 709 14.00 8.71 6.69
CA TYR A 709 13.07 9.85 6.62
C TYR A 709 13.27 10.65 5.32
N LEU A 710 14.52 10.97 4.96
CA LEU A 710 14.83 11.72 3.74
C LEU A 710 14.47 10.96 2.45
N VAL A 711 14.87 9.68 2.36
CA VAL A 711 14.61 8.82 1.18
C VAL A 711 13.12 8.52 1.01
N TYR A 712 12.43 8.10 2.07
CA TYR A 712 11.00 7.82 1.99
C TYR A 712 10.17 9.08 1.77
N LYS A 713 10.54 10.24 2.34
CA LYS A 713 9.87 11.53 2.03
C LYS A 713 10.06 11.93 0.58
N TYR A 714 11.25 11.72 0.01
CA TYR A 714 11.49 11.92 -1.43
C TYR A 714 10.59 11.02 -2.28
N LYS A 715 10.56 9.71 -1.99
CA LYS A 715 9.74 8.75 -2.73
C LYS A 715 8.24 9.05 -2.60
N VAL A 716 7.75 9.34 -1.40
CA VAL A 716 6.35 9.73 -1.12
C VAL A 716 5.92 10.93 -1.96
N LEU A 717 6.80 11.92 -2.18
CA LEU A 717 6.50 13.11 -2.96
C LEU A 717 6.63 12.92 -4.49
N ASN A 718 7.58 12.11 -4.96
CA ASN A 718 7.97 12.07 -6.39
C ASN A 718 7.63 10.75 -7.10
N VAL A 719 7.58 9.64 -6.37
CA VAL A 719 7.58 8.27 -6.91
C VAL A 719 6.31 7.51 -6.54
N TYR A 720 6.04 7.37 -5.24
CA TYR A 720 4.96 6.53 -4.74
C TYR A 720 3.61 7.15 -5.04
N TYR A 721 2.77 6.48 -5.83
CA TYR A 721 1.35 6.81 -5.89
C TYR A 721 0.58 6.05 -4.81
N ARG A 722 -0.59 6.58 -4.46
CA ARG A 722 -1.49 5.99 -3.48
C ARG A 722 -2.61 5.27 -4.23
N ALA A 723 -2.62 3.95 -4.16
CA ALA A 723 -3.68 3.12 -4.75
C ALA A 723 -5.00 3.17 -3.96
N PHE A 724 -4.91 3.29 -2.63
CA PHE A 724 -6.02 3.40 -1.68
C PHE A 724 -5.55 4.12 -0.40
N GLU A 725 -6.47 4.64 0.42
CA GLU A 725 -6.18 5.22 1.73
C GLU A 725 -6.70 4.31 2.86
N SER A 726 -5.80 3.89 3.76
CA SER A 726 -6.08 2.94 4.84
C SER A 726 -6.21 3.58 6.23
N GLN A 727 -6.44 4.90 6.27
CA GLN A 727 -6.70 5.72 7.46
C GLN A 727 -5.61 5.69 8.56
N GLY A 728 -4.37 5.33 8.22
CA GLY A 728 -3.24 5.26 9.15
C GLY A 728 -3.25 4.05 10.09
N GLN A 729 -4.07 3.01 9.84
CA GLN A 729 -4.18 1.85 10.75
C GLN A 729 -2.89 1.00 10.87
N ALA A 730 -1.90 1.23 10.00
CA ALA A 730 -0.56 0.67 10.15
C ALA A 730 0.16 1.12 11.45
N TRP A 731 -0.16 2.31 11.97
CA TRP A 731 0.56 2.89 13.11
C TRP A 731 0.27 2.23 14.47
N PRO A 732 -0.99 1.96 14.85
CA PRO A 732 -1.27 1.13 16.03
C PRO A 732 -0.54 -0.23 15.99
N ILE A 733 -0.43 -0.85 14.81
CA ILE A 733 0.31 -2.11 14.60
C ILE A 733 1.81 -1.88 14.85
N ALA A 734 2.41 -0.84 14.26
CA ALA A 734 3.81 -0.49 14.46
C ALA A 734 4.12 -0.17 15.94
N CYS A 735 3.24 0.58 16.63
CA CYS A 735 3.37 0.89 18.05
C CYS A 735 3.42 -0.36 18.92
N ASN A 736 2.52 -1.32 18.66
CA ASN A 736 2.50 -2.58 19.39
C ASN A 736 3.82 -3.35 19.14
N ARG A 737 4.36 -3.37 17.91
CA ARG A 737 5.68 -3.97 17.61
C ARG A 737 6.86 -3.27 18.27
N ILE A 738 6.86 -1.94 18.35
CA ILE A 738 7.86 -1.17 19.12
C ILE A 738 7.76 -1.52 20.62
N GLY A 739 6.54 -1.71 21.14
CA GLY A 739 6.30 -2.20 22.50
C GLY A 739 6.89 -3.59 22.76
N TRP A 740 6.69 -4.54 21.83
CA TRP A 740 7.33 -5.86 21.91
C TRP A 740 8.85 -5.78 21.81
N ALA A 741 9.41 -4.92 20.95
CA ALA A 741 10.84 -4.68 20.88
C ALA A 741 11.43 -4.17 22.21
N LEU A 742 10.68 -3.33 22.93
CA LEU A 742 11.06 -2.86 24.27
C LEU A 742 11.01 -3.97 25.32
N ILE A 743 9.98 -4.82 25.32
CA ILE A 743 9.89 -5.99 26.21
C ILE A 743 11.05 -6.96 25.92
N ILE A 744 11.34 -7.22 24.64
CA ILE A 744 12.46 -8.07 24.21
C ILE A 744 13.79 -7.54 24.76
N PHE A 745 14.08 -6.24 24.62
CA PHE A 745 15.26 -5.59 25.22
C PHE A 745 15.33 -5.80 26.74
N GLN A 746 14.22 -5.62 27.46
CA GLN A 746 14.19 -5.75 28.92
C GLN A 746 14.41 -7.20 29.38
N VAL A 747 13.81 -8.17 28.70
CA VAL A 747 14.04 -9.61 28.96
C VAL A 747 15.50 -9.99 28.70
N PHE A 748 16.15 -9.42 27.68
CA PHE A 748 17.58 -9.65 27.46
C PHE A 748 18.48 -8.99 28.50
N MET A 749 18.17 -7.77 28.94
CA MET A 749 18.92 -7.13 30.03
C MET A 749 18.78 -7.90 31.36
N LEU A 750 17.60 -8.47 31.64
CA LEU A 750 17.38 -9.39 32.76
C LEU A 750 18.26 -10.64 32.63
N GLY A 751 18.26 -11.29 31.46
CA GLY A 751 19.11 -12.47 31.19
C GLY A 751 20.61 -12.18 31.35
N LEU A 752 21.10 -11.06 30.81
CA LEU A 752 22.50 -10.65 30.92
C LEU A 752 22.94 -10.34 32.36
N LEU A 753 22.08 -9.71 33.17
CA LEU A 753 22.35 -9.46 34.59
C LEU A 753 22.27 -10.75 35.44
N SER A 754 21.38 -11.68 35.05
CA SER A 754 21.28 -13.01 35.66
C SER A 754 22.57 -13.82 35.47
N LEU A 755 23.06 -13.90 34.23
CA LEU A 755 24.31 -14.61 33.88
C LEU A 755 25.52 -14.14 34.69
N ARG A 756 25.65 -12.82 34.89
CA ARG A 756 26.73 -12.22 35.66
C ARG A 756 26.59 -12.38 37.18
N GLN A 757 25.65 -13.21 37.65
CA GLN A 757 25.40 -13.49 39.07
C GLN A 757 25.00 -12.25 39.89
N VAL A 758 24.38 -11.25 39.25
CA VAL A 758 23.93 -10.00 39.90
C VAL A 758 22.41 -10.02 40.12
N PHE A 759 21.95 -11.00 40.90
CA PHE A 759 20.52 -11.34 41.07
C PHE A 759 19.63 -10.20 41.55
N LEU A 760 20.10 -9.36 42.48
CA LEU A 760 19.36 -8.20 42.98
C LEU A 760 19.03 -7.22 41.83
N LEU A 761 20.02 -6.96 40.98
CA LEU A 761 19.91 -6.02 39.87
C LEU A 761 19.07 -6.59 38.71
N SER A 762 19.16 -7.90 38.47
CA SER A 762 18.27 -8.62 37.55
C SER A 762 16.80 -8.57 38.02
N THR A 763 16.55 -8.78 39.31
CA THR A 763 15.21 -8.70 39.92
C THR A 763 14.59 -7.31 39.77
N LEU A 764 15.39 -6.24 39.84
CA LEU A 764 14.96 -4.87 39.58
C LEU A 764 14.51 -4.60 38.12
N VAL A 765 14.78 -5.50 37.16
CA VAL A 765 14.23 -5.37 35.79
C VAL A 765 12.78 -5.86 35.69
N ILE A 766 12.35 -6.80 36.56
CA ILE A 766 10.99 -7.36 36.57
C ILE A 766 9.90 -6.29 36.74
N PRO A 767 9.94 -5.36 37.74
CA PRO A 767 8.92 -4.32 37.87
C PRO A 767 8.89 -3.35 36.68
N LEU A 768 10.02 -3.14 35.99
CA LEU A 768 10.07 -2.35 34.76
C LEU A 768 9.30 -3.05 33.63
N ILE A 769 9.45 -4.37 33.46
CA ILE A 769 8.69 -5.17 32.47
C ILE A 769 7.18 -5.12 32.77
N LEU A 770 6.79 -5.29 34.04
CA LEU A 770 5.38 -5.19 34.44
C LEU A 770 4.81 -3.79 34.15
N TYR A 771 5.58 -2.75 34.44
CA TYR A 771 5.20 -1.36 34.11
C TYR A 771 5.10 -1.14 32.59
N THR A 772 6.00 -1.68 31.76
CA THR A 772 5.91 -1.49 30.31
C THR A 772 4.71 -2.21 29.70
N ILE A 773 4.42 -3.44 30.15
CA ILE A 773 3.18 -4.16 29.78
C ILE A 773 1.95 -3.34 30.20
N GLN A 774 1.90 -2.81 31.42
CA GLN A 774 0.81 -1.95 31.89
C GLN A 774 0.65 -0.69 31.02
N GLN A 775 1.74 -0.03 30.64
CA GLN A 775 1.67 1.15 29.77
C GLN A 775 1.23 0.82 28.33
N LEU A 776 1.64 -0.33 27.78
CA LEU A 776 1.20 -0.77 26.45
C LEU A 776 -0.29 -1.13 26.43
N ILE A 777 -0.78 -1.86 27.44
CA ILE A 777 -2.22 -2.14 27.62
C ILE A 777 -2.99 -0.83 27.81
N ARG A 778 -2.46 0.13 28.58
CA ARG A 778 -3.06 1.46 28.73
C ARG A 778 -3.08 2.24 27.42
N LEU A 779 -2.04 2.15 26.59
CA LEU A 779 -1.98 2.79 25.28
C LEU A 779 -3.09 2.25 24.36
N GLU A 780 -3.23 0.92 24.29
CA GLU A 780 -4.22 0.27 23.43
C GLU A 780 -5.67 0.48 23.93
N SER A 781 -5.91 0.35 25.24
CA SER A 781 -7.25 0.53 25.82
C SER A 781 -7.76 1.98 25.77
N VAL A 782 -6.90 2.97 26.05
CA VAL A 782 -7.28 4.40 26.03
C VAL A 782 -7.37 4.94 24.60
N TYR A 783 -6.39 4.62 23.75
CA TYR A 783 -6.25 5.27 22.44
C TYR A 783 -6.69 4.42 21.26
N GLY A 784 -6.81 3.09 21.40
CA GLY A 784 -7.21 2.19 20.32
C GLY A 784 -8.57 2.56 19.71
N ARG A 785 -9.56 2.89 20.53
CA ARG A 785 -10.87 3.37 20.04
C ARG A 785 -10.76 4.66 19.22
N HIS A 786 -9.95 5.62 19.64
CA HIS A 786 -9.70 6.87 18.91
C HIS A 786 -8.85 6.68 17.64
N SER A 787 -8.03 5.63 17.57
CA SER A 787 -7.35 5.25 16.32
C SER A 787 -8.31 4.66 15.28
N GLN A 788 -9.41 4.02 15.72
CA GLN A 788 -10.41 3.42 14.85
C GLN A 788 -11.51 4.42 14.43
N PHE A 789 -12.15 5.09 15.38
CA PHE A 789 -13.35 5.92 15.13
C PHE A 789 -13.08 7.40 15.32
N THR A 790 -13.83 8.25 14.61
CA THR A 790 -13.79 9.71 14.79
C THR A 790 -14.82 10.11 15.87
N SER A 791 -14.46 11.07 16.73
CA SER A 791 -15.35 11.47 17.84
C SER A 791 -16.57 12.26 17.36
N LEU A 792 -17.77 11.88 17.82
CA LEU A 792 -19.04 12.47 17.37
C LEU A 792 -19.15 13.98 17.65
N SER A 793 -18.56 14.47 18.74
CA SER A 793 -18.54 15.90 19.07
C SER A 793 -17.83 16.72 17.99
N GLN A 794 -16.65 16.26 17.54
CA GLN A 794 -15.91 16.90 16.45
C GLN A 794 -16.66 16.86 15.12
N LEU A 795 -17.43 15.79 14.85
CA LEU A 795 -18.29 15.72 13.66
C LEU A 795 -19.43 16.73 13.74
N ARG A 796 -20.08 16.84 14.91
CA ARG A 796 -21.20 17.77 15.10
C ARG A 796 -20.75 19.23 15.09
N GLU A 797 -19.57 19.53 15.61
CA GLU A 797 -18.95 20.86 15.51
C GLU A 797 -18.54 21.22 14.08
N ALA A 798 -18.08 20.25 13.27
CA ALA A 798 -17.78 20.49 11.86
C ALA A 798 -19.05 20.71 11.05
N GLN A 799 -20.03 19.81 11.19
CA GLN A 799 -21.33 19.94 10.52
C GLN A 799 -22.02 21.26 10.90
N ARG A 800 -22.00 21.66 12.17
CA ARG A 800 -22.58 22.95 12.60
C ARG A 800 -21.94 24.14 11.87
N LYS A 801 -20.62 24.10 11.61
CA LYS A 801 -19.94 25.17 10.86
C LYS A 801 -20.29 25.16 9.39
N GLU A 802 -20.53 23.99 8.82
CA GLU A 802 -21.03 23.86 7.44
C GLU A 802 -22.48 24.38 7.35
N ASP A 803 -23.34 24.03 8.31
CA ASP A 803 -24.71 24.55 8.44
C ASP A 803 -24.71 26.10 8.63
N GLU A 804 -23.73 26.66 9.37
CA GLU A 804 -23.52 28.10 9.54
C GLU A 804 -22.95 28.77 8.26
N ASP A 805 -21.94 28.18 7.63
CA ASP A 805 -21.32 28.65 6.37
C ASP A 805 -22.32 28.57 5.20
N ASP A 806 -23.24 27.60 5.15
CA ASP A 806 -24.33 27.47 4.16
C ASP A 806 -25.53 28.39 4.43
N GLY A 807 -25.66 28.93 5.64
CA GLY A 807 -26.66 29.96 5.98
C GLY A 807 -26.22 31.40 5.67
N LEU A 808 -24.94 31.63 5.39
CA LEU A 808 -24.36 32.95 5.10
C LEU A 808 -24.45 33.28 3.60
N GLY A 809 -24.76 34.54 3.28
CA GLY A 809 -24.79 35.04 1.90
C GLY A 809 -23.43 34.96 1.22
N GLU A 810 -23.40 34.99 -0.12
CA GLU A 810 -22.16 34.80 -0.87
C GLU A 810 -21.13 35.94 -0.65
N GLU A 811 -21.61 37.13 -0.27
CA GLU A 811 -20.77 38.26 0.17
C GLU A 811 -20.22 38.05 1.59
N ASP A 812 -21.06 37.62 2.55
CA ASP A 812 -20.64 37.31 3.93
C ASP A 812 -19.62 36.16 4.00
N ARG A 813 -19.72 35.19 3.08
CA ARG A 813 -18.73 34.11 2.91
C ARG A 813 -17.33 34.63 2.56
N ILE A 814 -17.26 35.73 1.81
CA ILE A 814 -16.00 36.39 1.43
C ILE A 814 -15.48 37.24 2.60
N GLU A 815 -16.34 37.99 3.29
CA GLU A 815 -15.89 38.81 4.44
C GLU A 815 -15.46 37.94 5.64
N SER A 816 -16.17 36.86 5.95
CA SER A 816 -15.81 35.89 7.00
C SER A 816 -14.51 35.12 6.71
N THR A 817 -14.11 34.97 5.44
CA THR A 817 -12.79 34.43 5.08
C THR A 817 -11.66 35.47 5.16
N LEU A 818 -11.97 36.76 5.07
CA LEU A 818 -11.01 37.87 5.19
C LEU A 818 -10.82 38.36 6.63
N ARG A 819 -11.85 38.27 7.49
CA ARG A 819 -11.83 38.75 8.89
C ARG A 819 -12.23 37.65 9.90
N PRO A 820 -11.27 36.96 10.54
CA PRO A 820 -11.59 36.01 11.60
C PRO A 820 -12.07 36.74 12.86
N SER A 821 -13.36 36.62 13.19
CA SER A 821 -13.96 37.27 14.36
C SER A 821 -13.31 36.84 15.70
N PRO A 822 -13.11 37.74 16.69
CA PRO A 822 -12.31 37.43 17.88
C PRO A 822 -13.02 36.58 18.96
N SER A 823 -14.35 36.44 18.90
CA SER A 823 -15.19 36.18 20.07
C SER A 823 -15.28 34.72 20.55
N HIS A 824 -14.88 33.72 19.76
CA HIS A 824 -14.90 32.30 20.19
C HIS A 824 -13.53 31.62 20.12
N ARG A 825 -12.62 32.08 20.99
CA ARG A 825 -11.29 31.49 21.20
C ARG A 825 -11.33 30.23 22.11
N THR A 826 -12.25 29.30 21.85
CA THR A 826 -12.29 28.00 22.55
C THR A 826 -11.15 27.09 22.06
N LYS A 827 -10.67 26.19 22.94
CA LYS A 827 -9.30 25.64 22.88
C LYS A 827 -8.99 24.63 21.75
N PHE A 828 -9.89 24.40 20.80
CA PHE A 828 -9.71 23.45 19.68
C PHE A 828 -9.29 24.12 18.36
N SER A 829 -8.18 24.86 18.37
CA SER A 829 -7.63 25.62 17.21
C SER A 829 -7.05 24.78 16.06
N SER A 830 -7.25 23.46 16.06
CA SER A 830 -6.59 22.55 15.12
C SER A 830 -7.01 22.79 13.66
N ALA A 831 -8.28 23.11 13.43
CA ALA A 831 -8.82 23.43 12.10
C ALA A 831 -8.26 24.75 11.53
N SER A 832 -8.10 25.79 12.35
CA SER A 832 -7.56 27.08 11.88
C SER A 832 -6.05 27.06 11.62
N ARG A 833 -5.31 26.06 12.14
CA ARG A 833 -3.92 25.81 11.72
C ARG A 833 -3.79 25.20 10.33
N LEU A 834 -4.81 24.50 9.82
CA LEU A 834 -4.80 23.92 8.47
C LEU A 834 -4.89 24.99 7.38
N ARG A 835 -5.79 25.97 7.54
CA ARG A 835 -5.91 27.14 6.63
C ARG A 835 -4.67 28.05 6.63
N LYS A 836 -3.78 27.93 7.63
CA LYS A 836 -2.52 28.71 7.73
C LYS A 836 -1.31 28.06 7.06
N SER A 837 -1.50 27.00 6.27
CA SER A 837 -0.43 26.31 5.55
C SER A 837 -0.12 26.98 4.20
N SER A 838 1.13 26.88 3.74
CA SER A 838 1.62 27.47 2.48
C SER A 838 1.17 26.72 1.21
N VAL A 839 -0.04 26.15 1.23
CA VAL A 839 -0.61 25.36 0.15
C VAL A 839 -1.63 26.22 -0.57
N THR A 840 -1.47 26.37 -1.89
CA THR A 840 -2.38 27.21 -2.67
C THR A 840 -3.79 26.66 -2.61
N GLN A 841 -4.79 27.55 -2.63
CA GLN A 841 -6.21 27.15 -2.64
C GLN A 841 -6.53 26.19 -3.79
N SER A 842 -5.82 26.33 -4.93
CA SER A 842 -5.86 25.37 -6.05
C SER A 842 -5.42 23.95 -5.67
N GLN A 843 -4.36 23.77 -4.87
CA GLN A 843 -3.90 22.45 -4.42
C GLN A 843 -4.85 21.84 -3.38
N THR A 844 -5.38 22.64 -2.46
CA THR A 844 -6.41 22.18 -1.51
C THR A 844 -7.69 21.77 -2.25
N ASN A 845 -8.16 22.59 -3.19
CA ASN A 845 -9.34 22.29 -4.01
C ASN A 845 -9.11 21.07 -4.93
N LEU A 846 -7.91 20.88 -5.48
CA LEU A 846 -7.56 19.66 -6.21
C LEU A 846 -7.65 18.42 -5.30
N ASN A 847 -7.10 18.47 -4.08
CA ASN A 847 -7.18 17.36 -3.15
C ASN A 847 -8.63 17.04 -2.76
N VAL A 848 -9.44 18.06 -2.43
CA VAL A 848 -10.89 17.91 -2.20
C VAL A 848 -11.59 17.30 -3.42
N LYS A 849 -11.27 17.75 -4.65
CA LYS A 849 -11.76 17.15 -5.90
C LYS A 849 -11.35 15.68 -6.10
N ARG A 850 -10.21 15.21 -5.56
CA ARG A 850 -9.84 13.77 -5.64
C ARG A 850 -10.75 12.85 -4.81
N TYR A 851 -11.43 13.40 -3.81
CA TYR A 851 -12.35 12.67 -2.93
C TYR A 851 -13.83 12.98 -3.21
N ASN A 852 -14.13 14.17 -3.72
CA ASN A 852 -15.46 14.55 -4.15
C ASN A 852 -15.82 13.88 -5.49
N HIS A 853 -17.11 13.63 -5.65
CA HIS A 853 -17.66 12.72 -6.64
C HIS A 853 -17.68 13.35 -8.05
N LYS A 854 -16.77 12.96 -8.97
CA LYS A 854 -17.02 12.85 -10.44
C LYS A 854 -15.84 12.37 -11.32
N ASP A 855 -14.59 12.66 -10.98
CA ASP A 855 -13.50 12.54 -11.97
C ASP A 855 -12.79 11.17 -11.98
N GLU A 856 -13.04 10.40 -13.04
CA GLU A 856 -12.44 9.07 -13.31
C GLU A 856 -10.96 9.13 -13.78
N THR A 857 -10.34 10.31 -13.76
CA THR A 857 -9.08 10.63 -14.46
C THR A 857 -7.84 10.61 -13.57
N LEU A 858 -7.98 10.25 -12.30
CA LEU A 858 -6.99 10.46 -11.23
C LEU A 858 -5.57 9.91 -11.47
N PHE A 859 -5.40 8.95 -12.39
CA PHE A 859 -4.10 8.35 -12.73
C PHE A 859 -3.87 8.21 -14.24
N ILE A 860 -4.49 9.03 -15.08
CA ILE A 860 -4.20 9.03 -16.52
C ILE A 860 -2.82 9.66 -16.76
N PRO A 861 -1.83 8.93 -17.35
CA PRO A 861 -0.53 9.49 -17.70
C PRO A 861 -0.69 10.51 -18.83
N GLY A 862 0.11 11.60 -18.84
CA GLY A 862 0.09 12.54 -19.96
C GLY A 862 0.40 11.89 -21.32
N GLU A 863 -0.04 12.48 -22.41
CA GLU A 863 0.16 12.01 -23.80
C GLU A 863 1.65 11.71 -24.13
N THR A 864 1.89 10.84 -25.11
CA THR A 864 3.24 10.48 -25.59
C THR A 864 3.21 10.14 -27.08
N GLU A 865 4.38 10.15 -27.73
CA GLU A 865 4.56 9.79 -29.15
C GLU A 865 4.00 8.41 -29.55
N PHE A 866 3.84 7.48 -28.60
CA PHE A 866 3.41 6.09 -28.84
C PHE A 866 2.02 5.76 -28.29
N THR A 867 1.40 6.68 -27.53
CA THR A 867 0.08 6.50 -26.92
C THR A 867 -0.50 7.84 -26.47
N ASP A 868 -1.73 8.11 -26.89
CA ASP A 868 -2.57 9.25 -26.51
C ASP A 868 -3.09 9.14 -25.05
N ASN A 869 -2.94 7.96 -24.42
CA ASN A 869 -3.36 7.69 -23.03
C ASN A 869 -4.82 8.12 -22.74
N SER A 870 -5.71 7.98 -23.72
CA SER A 870 -7.13 8.36 -23.63
C SER A 870 -7.92 7.55 -22.59
N GLU A 871 -7.47 6.34 -22.26
CA GLU A 871 -8.02 5.50 -21.21
C GLU A 871 -7.01 5.29 -20.06
N PRO A 872 -7.47 5.14 -18.80
CA PRO A 872 -6.63 4.62 -17.72
C PRO A 872 -6.21 3.16 -18.01
N PRO A 873 -5.19 2.62 -17.31
CA PRO A 873 -4.82 1.21 -17.44
C PRO A 873 -5.98 0.25 -17.11
N MET A 874 -5.88 -0.99 -17.60
CA MET A 874 -6.75 -2.06 -17.11
C MET A 874 -6.53 -2.27 -15.60
N SER A 875 -7.64 -2.43 -14.86
CA SER A 875 -7.61 -2.52 -13.41
C SER A 875 -6.97 -3.81 -12.92
N THR A 876 -6.16 -3.66 -11.88
CA THR A 876 -5.60 -4.77 -11.09
C THR A 876 -6.67 -5.57 -10.33
N VAL A 877 -7.90 -5.04 -10.22
CA VAL A 877 -9.00 -5.67 -9.48
C VAL A 877 -9.73 -6.73 -10.31
N TYR A 878 -9.98 -6.45 -11.59
CA TYR A 878 -10.60 -7.37 -12.55
C TYR A 878 -10.03 -7.14 -13.94
N TRP A 879 -9.49 -8.21 -14.53
CA TRP A 879 -9.03 -8.20 -15.91
C TRP A 879 -10.20 -7.91 -16.87
N GLY A 880 -9.98 -6.99 -17.82
CA GLY A 880 -11.02 -6.55 -18.76
C GLY A 880 -11.89 -5.38 -18.32
N ILE A 881 -11.46 -4.64 -17.29
CA ILE A 881 -12.15 -3.45 -16.78
C ILE A 881 -11.12 -2.33 -16.64
N LEU A 882 -11.50 -1.08 -16.92
CA LEU A 882 -10.63 0.09 -16.78
C LEU A 882 -10.51 0.54 -15.31
N ASP A 883 -9.31 0.91 -14.87
CA ASP A 883 -9.06 1.50 -13.55
C ASP A 883 -9.45 2.98 -13.52
N THR A 884 -10.75 3.21 -13.60
CA THR A 884 -11.40 4.53 -13.56
C THR A 884 -11.45 5.12 -12.14
N GLY A 885 -10.79 4.50 -11.16
CA GLY A 885 -10.73 4.99 -9.79
C GLY A 885 -12.11 5.15 -9.11
N THR A 886 -13.10 4.36 -9.50
CA THR A 886 -14.52 4.56 -9.15
C THR A 886 -14.77 4.67 -7.65
N ASN A 887 -15.33 5.78 -7.19
CA ASN A 887 -15.75 6.00 -5.80
C ASN A 887 -17.12 5.36 -5.46
N ARG A 888 -17.59 4.36 -6.23
CA ARG A 888 -18.90 3.71 -6.05
C ARG A 888 -18.74 2.31 -5.48
N TYR A 889 -19.57 1.96 -4.50
CA TYR A 889 -19.61 0.63 -3.87
C TYR A 889 -20.40 -0.42 -4.67
N ALA A 890 -20.38 -0.31 -6.00
CA ALA A 890 -20.99 -1.26 -6.92
C ALA A 890 -19.93 -2.23 -7.46
N HIS A 891 -20.32 -3.48 -7.72
CA HIS A 891 -19.37 -4.51 -8.17
C HIS A 891 -18.71 -4.15 -9.52
N PRO A 892 -17.36 -4.03 -9.61
CA PRO A 892 -16.70 -3.50 -10.81
C PRO A 892 -17.00 -4.29 -12.09
N ALA A 893 -17.12 -5.62 -12.02
CA ALA A 893 -17.52 -6.46 -13.17
C ALA A 893 -18.84 -6.03 -13.84
N ILE A 894 -19.77 -5.44 -13.10
CA ILE A 894 -21.07 -4.97 -13.60
C ILE A 894 -20.99 -3.47 -13.94
N SER A 895 -20.53 -2.63 -13.00
CA SER A 895 -20.58 -1.16 -13.09
C SER A 895 -19.40 -0.51 -13.80
N GLY A 896 -18.23 -1.16 -13.84
CA GLY A 896 -16.99 -0.59 -14.33
C GLY A 896 -16.95 -0.44 -15.85
N ARG A 897 -16.34 0.65 -16.32
CA ARG A 897 -16.11 0.88 -17.76
C ARG A 897 -15.22 -0.22 -18.35
N MET A 898 -15.58 -0.68 -19.54
CA MET A 898 -14.84 -1.70 -20.28
C MET A 898 -13.82 -1.00 -21.20
N PRO A 899 -12.62 -1.57 -21.42
CA PRO A 899 -11.66 -1.03 -22.37
C PRO A 899 -12.21 -1.06 -23.79
N LEU A 900 -11.89 -0.02 -24.55
CA LEU A 900 -12.03 0.03 -26.00
C LEU A 900 -10.72 -0.42 -26.67
N PRO A 901 -10.75 -0.76 -27.98
CA PRO A 901 -9.54 -0.99 -28.76
C PRO A 901 -8.66 0.26 -28.88
N GLN A 902 -7.41 0.19 -28.45
CA GLN A 902 -6.40 1.24 -28.63
C GLN A 902 -5.65 1.01 -29.94
N LEU A 903 -6.13 1.65 -31.01
CA LEU A 903 -5.52 1.60 -32.34
C LEU A 903 -4.20 2.42 -32.38
N PRO A 904 -3.26 2.10 -33.29
CA PRO A 904 -1.97 2.81 -33.40
C PRO A 904 -2.10 4.33 -33.57
N VAL A 905 -1.13 5.09 -33.05
CA VAL A 905 -1.13 6.56 -33.06
C VAL A 905 -0.33 7.11 -34.25
N ILE A 906 -0.78 8.23 -34.83
CA ILE A 906 -0.08 8.91 -35.93
C ILE A 906 0.98 9.87 -35.37
N ARG A 907 2.20 9.83 -35.93
CA ARG A 907 3.29 10.74 -35.52
C ARG A 907 3.03 12.17 -36.01
N GLY A 908 2.94 13.14 -35.09
CA GLY A 908 2.86 14.58 -35.38
C GLY A 908 1.73 15.31 -34.64
N LEU A 909 0.53 14.74 -34.63
CA LEU A 909 -0.69 15.37 -34.09
C LEU A 909 -0.66 15.70 -32.58
N ALA A 910 0.26 15.11 -31.82
CA ALA A 910 0.41 15.37 -30.39
C ALA A 910 1.24 16.64 -30.05
N SER A 911 1.96 17.22 -31.03
CA SER A 911 2.77 18.42 -30.80
C SER A 911 1.99 19.71 -31.06
N ASP A 912 1.12 19.73 -32.08
CA ASP A 912 0.42 20.95 -32.48
C ASP A 912 -0.76 21.31 -31.56
N LYS A 913 -1.40 20.29 -30.96
CA LYS A 913 -2.46 20.48 -29.94
C LYS A 913 -1.97 21.19 -28.65
N ALA A 914 -0.66 21.25 -28.41
CA ALA A 914 -0.10 21.97 -27.27
C ALA A 914 -0.11 23.50 -27.45
N ASN A 915 -0.17 23.99 -28.71
CA ASN A 915 -0.24 25.42 -29.03
C ASN A 915 -1.68 25.87 -29.34
N ASP A 916 -2.50 25.01 -29.96
CA ASP A 916 -3.91 25.30 -30.28
C ASP A 916 -4.87 24.99 -29.11
N ALA A 917 -4.62 25.61 -27.95
CA ALA A 917 -5.58 25.66 -26.85
C ALA A 917 -6.71 26.68 -27.11
N GLN A 918 -7.34 26.63 -28.29
CA GLN A 918 -8.57 27.39 -28.54
C GLN A 918 -9.78 26.69 -27.89
N PRO A 919 -10.56 27.38 -27.02
CA PRO A 919 -11.75 26.82 -26.40
C PRO A 919 -12.91 26.76 -27.41
N GLY A 920 -13.03 25.67 -28.17
CA GLY A 920 -14.12 25.54 -29.15
C GLY A 920 -14.28 24.22 -29.88
N LYS A 921 -13.20 23.45 -30.14
CA LYS A 921 -13.34 22.12 -30.74
C LYS A 921 -13.94 21.13 -29.73
N LYS A 922 -15.23 20.85 -29.87
CA LYS A 922 -15.89 19.72 -29.20
C LYS A 922 -15.11 18.45 -29.56
N ARG A 923 -14.43 17.86 -28.57
CA ARG A 923 -13.87 16.50 -28.66
C ARG A 923 -15.01 15.58 -29.10
N PHE A 924 -14.79 14.73 -30.10
CA PHE A 924 -15.84 13.83 -30.57
C PHE A 924 -16.24 12.92 -29.40
N GLU A 925 -17.41 13.17 -28.81
CA GLU A 925 -17.92 12.36 -27.71
C GLU A 925 -18.36 11.02 -28.28
N LEU A 926 -17.40 10.08 -28.38
CA LEU A 926 -17.70 8.65 -28.44
C LEU A 926 -18.80 8.37 -27.43
N PRO A 927 -19.84 7.59 -27.79
CA PRO A 927 -20.99 7.37 -26.92
C PRO A 927 -20.47 6.86 -25.60
N GLN A 928 -20.53 7.72 -24.58
CA GLN A 928 -20.04 7.36 -23.26
C GLN A 928 -20.80 6.08 -22.89
N TYR A 929 -20.09 5.06 -22.42
CA TYR A 929 -20.72 3.98 -21.66
C TYR A 929 -21.26 4.58 -20.36
N ARG A 930 -22.36 5.32 -20.49
CA ARG A 930 -23.24 5.76 -19.42
C ARG A 930 -23.81 4.47 -18.87
N VAL A 931 -23.22 4.02 -17.77
CA VAL A 931 -24.02 3.38 -16.72
C VAL A 931 -25.27 4.26 -16.59
N PRO A 932 -26.49 3.72 -16.67
CA PRO A 932 -27.70 4.51 -16.54
C PRO A 932 -27.54 5.45 -15.35
N SER A 933 -27.65 6.75 -15.61
CA SER A 933 -27.89 7.69 -14.52
C SER A 933 -29.26 7.31 -13.98
N ASP A 934 -29.28 6.74 -12.78
CA ASP A 934 -30.48 6.73 -11.95
C ASP A 934 -30.81 8.19 -11.62
N ASP A 935 -31.45 8.87 -12.58
CA ASP A 935 -32.34 9.97 -12.26
C ASP A 935 -33.34 9.39 -11.26
N PRO A 936 -33.48 9.95 -10.04
CA PRO A 936 -34.35 9.41 -8.98
C PRO A 936 -35.85 9.53 -9.29
N LYS A 937 -36.20 9.71 -10.57
CA LYS A 937 -37.56 9.82 -11.13
C LYS A 937 -37.82 8.85 -12.30
N ARG A 938 -36.89 7.94 -12.66
CA ARG A 938 -37.06 7.06 -13.85
C ARG A 938 -36.93 5.55 -13.64
N SER A 939 -36.50 5.08 -12.48
CA SER A 939 -36.49 3.63 -12.14
C SER A 939 -37.80 3.11 -11.52
N SER A 940 -38.71 3.98 -11.08
CA SER A 940 -40.00 3.62 -10.46
C SER A 940 -41.13 3.27 -11.44
N GLY A 941 -40.87 3.27 -12.76
CA GLY A 941 -41.92 3.32 -13.79
C GLY A 941 -42.51 2.00 -14.29
N GLN A 942 -41.93 0.83 -13.98
CA GLN A 942 -42.30 -0.44 -14.67
C GLN A 942 -42.65 -1.63 -13.77
N SER A 943 -42.87 -1.45 -12.46
CA SER A 943 -43.42 -2.51 -11.58
C SER A 943 -44.69 -2.13 -10.81
N LEU A 944 -45.10 -0.85 -10.83
CA LEU A 944 -46.27 -0.34 -10.09
C LEU A 944 -47.50 -0.15 -10.99
N ARG A 945 -47.99 -1.23 -11.62
CA ARG A 945 -49.27 -1.24 -12.37
C ARG A 945 -50.27 -2.31 -11.95
N THR A 946 -50.10 -2.93 -10.78
CA THR A 946 -51.11 -3.78 -10.14
C THR A 946 -51.01 -3.67 -8.61
N LEU A 947 -51.70 -2.69 -8.02
CA LEU A 947 -52.29 -2.66 -6.66
C LEU A 947 -52.59 -1.19 -6.28
N GLY A 948 -53.81 -0.74 -6.59
CA GLY A 948 -54.25 0.65 -6.42
C GLY A 948 -55.76 0.83 -6.46
N LYS A 949 -56.51 -0.23 -6.13
CA LYS A 949 -57.96 -0.18 -5.92
C LYS A 949 -58.25 -0.56 -4.48
N PHE A 950 -58.23 0.41 -3.56
CA PHE A 950 -59.17 0.55 -2.43
C PHE A 950 -58.86 1.83 -1.65
N SER A 951 -59.90 2.46 -1.11
CA SER A 951 -59.86 3.64 -0.22
C SER A 951 -59.41 4.99 -0.83
N ARG A 952 -60.36 5.67 -1.49
CA ARG A 952 -61.06 6.82 -0.89
C ARG A 952 -62.31 7.20 -1.70
N ARG A 953 -63.43 7.44 -1.00
CA ARG A 953 -64.73 7.86 -1.57
C ARG A 953 -65.35 8.88 -0.59
N ARG A 954 -65.96 9.94 -1.15
CA ARG A 954 -66.53 11.14 -0.46
C ARG A 954 -65.43 12.11 0.04
N GLN A 955 -65.57 13.44 -0.09
CA GLN A 955 -66.63 14.34 -0.62
C GLN A 955 -66.04 15.11 -1.85
N ALA A 956 -66.72 15.52 -2.94
CA ALA A 956 -67.94 16.32 -3.14
C ALA A 956 -67.82 17.75 -2.52
N SER A 957 -68.12 18.87 -3.20
CA SER A 957 -68.67 19.15 -4.55
C SER A 957 -68.37 20.62 -4.98
N GLU A 958 -68.80 21.03 -6.19
CA GLU A 958 -68.88 22.42 -6.74
C GLU A 958 -67.55 23.19 -7.00
N ASP A 959 -67.38 24.07 -8.00
CA ASP A 959 -68.07 24.37 -9.28
C ASP A 959 -67.03 25.11 -10.17
N SER A 960 -66.73 24.71 -11.43
CA SER A 960 -67.38 25.02 -12.73
C SER A 960 -67.14 26.43 -13.32
N GLY A 961 -66.68 26.45 -14.59
CA GLY A 961 -66.64 27.60 -15.52
C GLY A 961 -65.45 28.57 -15.40
N GLU A 962 -64.99 29.27 -16.44
CA GLU A 962 -64.86 29.07 -17.90
C GLU A 962 -64.23 30.37 -18.46
N ASN A 963 -63.46 30.25 -19.57
CA ASN A 963 -63.26 31.27 -20.63
C ASN A 963 -62.54 32.63 -20.40
N GLY A 964 -61.65 32.91 -21.37
CA GLY A 964 -61.23 34.27 -21.79
C GLY A 964 -60.13 34.95 -20.95
N GLY A 965 -59.13 35.62 -21.52
CA GLY A 965 -58.79 35.80 -22.93
C GLY A 965 -58.10 37.13 -23.23
N LEU A 966 -56.81 37.07 -23.57
CA LEU A 966 -56.15 37.88 -24.63
C LEU A 966 -55.89 39.39 -24.40
N LEU A 967 -54.63 39.82 -24.68
CA LEU A 967 -54.15 41.20 -24.98
C LEU A 967 -54.22 42.25 -23.83
N ASP A 968 -53.37 43.30 -23.74
CA ASP A 968 -52.04 43.64 -24.31
C ASP A 968 -51.40 44.76 -23.46
N ALA A 969 -50.19 45.20 -23.82
CA ALA A 969 -49.64 46.56 -23.61
C ALA A 969 -49.36 47.09 -22.17
N THR A 970 -48.08 47.12 -21.84
CA THR A 970 -47.37 48.20 -21.08
C THR A 970 -47.49 49.57 -21.82
N PRO A 971 -47.13 50.76 -21.27
CA PRO A 971 -46.13 51.02 -20.20
C PRO A 971 -46.39 52.24 -19.26
N GLU A 972 -45.33 52.68 -18.54
CA GLU A 972 -45.06 54.06 -18.04
C GLU A 972 -45.96 54.66 -16.93
N VAL A 973 -45.56 55.68 -16.14
CA VAL A 973 -44.28 56.14 -15.52
C VAL A 973 -44.63 57.26 -14.50
N GLY A 974 -43.76 57.55 -13.53
CA GLY A 974 -43.81 58.77 -12.68
C GLY A 974 -44.62 58.61 -11.38
N GLU A 975 -44.06 58.85 -10.19
CA GLU A 975 -43.56 60.12 -9.57
C GLU A 975 -44.61 60.60 -8.54
N SER A 976 -44.30 60.46 -7.24
CA SER A 976 -43.89 61.52 -6.30
C SER A 976 -45.12 62.33 -5.80
N GLU A 977 -45.25 62.77 -4.55
CA GLU A 977 -44.32 63.30 -3.53
C GLU A 977 -45.04 63.32 -2.15
N GLU A 978 -44.32 63.57 -1.05
CA GLU A 978 -44.74 64.37 0.15
C GLU A 978 -46.08 64.10 0.92
N ASP A 979 -46.23 64.36 2.22
CA ASP A 979 -45.26 64.49 3.33
C ASP A 979 -45.97 64.36 4.71
N ASP A 980 -45.14 64.27 5.75
CA ASP A 980 -45.32 64.80 7.12
C ASP A 980 -46.29 64.26 8.21
N HIS A 981 -45.72 64.34 9.42
CA HIS A 981 -46.29 64.46 10.78
C HIS A 981 -47.24 63.37 11.35
N ALA A 982 -47.33 63.10 12.66
CA ALA A 982 -46.46 63.18 13.85
C ALA A 982 -47.37 62.98 15.10
N GLN A 983 -46.76 62.52 16.21
CA GLN A 983 -47.17 62.72 17.62
C GLN A 983 -48.40 62.00 18.26
N ASP A 984 -48.03 61.12 19.20
CA ASP A 984 -48.27 61.22 20.66
C ASP A 984 -49.41 60.49 21.41
N ALA A 985 -49.03 60.20 22.68
CA ALA A 985 -49.83 60.03 23.90
C ALA A 985 -50.56 58.70 24.20
N GLN A 986 -49.85 57.87 24.99
CA GLN A 986 -50.26 57.35 26.31
C GLN A 986 -51.75 57.06 26.62
N THR A 987 -52.03 55.87 27.15
CA THR A 987 -52.74 55.71 28.44
C THR A 987 -52.52 54.31 29.04
N SER A 988 -52.93 54.09 30.30
CA SER A 988 -52.34 53.10 31.21
C SER A 988 -53.35 52.20 31.94
N SER A 989 -52.83 51.08 32.48
CA SER A 989 -53.47 50.16 33.46
C SER A 989 -54.62 49.26 32.92
N SER A 990 -54.99 48.13 33.53
CA SER A 990 -54.64 47.58 34.86
C SER A 990 -54.72 46.04 34.96
N ALA A 991 -53.78 45.44 35.70
CA ALA A 991 -53.91 44.34 36.69
C ALA A 991 -54.68 43.01 36.41
N GLY A 992 -54.07 41.88 36.81
CA GLY A 992 -54.73 40.57 36.94
C GLY A 992 -53.81 39.42 37.44
N GLN A 993 -54.01 38.97 38.68
CA GLN A 993 -53.39 37.87 39.47
C GLN A 993 -52.67 36.72 38.71
N GLN A 994 -51.45 36.33 39.11
CA GLN A 994 -51.12 35.41 40.24
C GLN A 994 -51.82 34.03 40.23
N SER A 995 -51.06 32.97 39.97
CA SER A 995 -50.63 31.99 41.01
C SER A 995 -49.70 30.95 40.40
N GLY A 996 -48.86 30.30 41.21
CA GLY A 996 -48.01 29.19 40.76
C GLY A 996 -48.13 27.99 41.70
N PHE A 997 -47.62 26.83 41.29
CA PHE A 997 -47.42 25.72 42.24
C PHE A 997 -46.14 24.93 41.97
N LYS A 998 -45.54 24.45 43.06
CA LYS A 998 -44.22 23.82 43.13
C LYS A 998 -44.42 22.39 43.63
N GLY A 999 -44.10 21.38 42.82
CA GLY A 999 -44.33 19.96 43.14
C GLY A 999 -43.04 19.14 43.10
N LYS A 1000 -42.75 18.42 44.18
CA LYS A 1000 -41.50 17.66 44.39
C LYS A 1000 -41.75 16.14 44.36
N ASN A 1001 -40.68 15.39 44.12
CA ASN A 1001 -40.37 14.03 44.63
C ASN A 1001 -40.91 12.74 43.95
N ARG A 1002 -39.94 11.82 43.79
CA ARG A 1002 -40.00 10.33 43.86
C ARG A 1002 -40.71 9.61 42.70
N LYS A 1003 -40.25 8.43 42.25
CA LYS A 1003 -39.16 7.55 42.74
C LYS A 1003 -38.04 7.40 41.70
#